data_AF-F1A125-F1
#
_entry.id   AF-F1A125-F1
#
_cell.length_a   1.000
_cell.length_b   1.000
_cell.length_c   1.000
_cell.angle_alpha   90.00
_cell.angle_beta   90.00
_cell.angle_gamma   90.00
#
_symmetry.space_group_name_H-M   'P 1'
#
loop_
_entity.id
_entity.type
_entity.pdbx_description
1 polymer ?
#
loop_
_entity_poly.entity_id
_entity_poly.type
_entity_poly.pdbx_seq_one_letter_code
_entity_poly.pdbx_strand_id
1 'polypeptide(L)'
;MENKRKLNNNNDNNSEFKKLKKDLNNNLDDKHDFLNKTYNDLRAVDLKEYASKLGIACGNFIELQQRLSNENQEKESINSFNKERAQLTIKDIEPHEHIFWEIFRNKAIYKEIFSNFKPDQITSYETLFNVLDILERYSNGEEILKDKVKSSQYLNFEINNGGYESICRRIIEETPENTAFYEQLFSKYSKSISRDGFARDAIKELNIMVLKILKLDSEMFKRLPNRSPFLIKNYKGIKMINYLKSIGIKNFCIEFKSFNCFQNLKNLKQLIKTIECLPSFHRRITPIHIEEIRKLESTPFTPEQLKSNVIQLLLKYSVLINNNNNNNNNNNNNNNNNNNNNNNNNNNNNNNIVDSEENYKIKPIILKYIDILYQVIGLERNPLPLDYYFLFKKEDSILYKFNIIKLSIVPEFKDLYKYCIYKNFSFNIFSHSIEILLNLRHNKAPIDKLLKHIALSGNLELIEFIINKKELGFFANEVKPTNLSLGIIEGIQSTEVLDYFFKNHPNCILFKDDNSLCFRLLNITILCHYEKLMAKLRRTFLIDNNYIYNQTQDQSGVSILDVLYNAINNQLVYNFDNCQYLDFRGNIFISQLQSEIAIKLAKSNKFRHIRFNDIECAFKNNYFFSWLFGHATEPLPKIERYRSTVCFYINPNKQKQQQQQNIQVSISTKLYYILLCKLGRTDILSDLESFRDVLDFKFGLSAVLLDNSLKYIRNDISVLFLFLERIIRNGDLPSLKYISLKHNHLFAKKSKSNPNPIVSTFFLKKLTFQSIKTDNADVTELLLNFVKITKGECSFALPFAYQLRVAESKNIDFIGPLFSDLKIVKSQNENKILNALEITDSSNGFKQ
;
A
#
# COMPACT_ATOMS: atom_id res chain seq x y z
N MET A 1 30.55 -25.75 11.56
CA MET A 1 29.20 -25.95 12.18
C MET A 1 28.61 -27.32 11.85
N GLU A 2 28.76 -27.83 10.63
CA GLU A 2 28.24 -29.13 10.21
C GLU A 2 28.87 -30.32 10.96
N ASN A 3 30.20 -30.30 11.18
CA ASN A 3 30.87 -31.29 12.04
C ASN A 3 30.40 -31.22 13.51
N LYS A 4 30.04 -30.03 14.00
CA LYS A 4 29.45 -29.82 15.34
C LYS A 4 28.02 -30.40 15.42
N ARG A 5 27.30 -30.46 14.29
CA ARG A 5 25.99 -31.14 14.18
C ARG A 5 26.13 -32.66 14.09
N LYS A 6 27.15 -33.18 13.42
CA LYS A 6 27.42 -34.63 13.33
C LYS A 6 27.91 -35.21 14.66
N LEU A 7 28.71 -34.45 15.43
CA LEU A 7 29.25 -34.88 16.73
C LEU A 7 28.21 -34.87 17.87
N ASN A 8 27.19 -34.01 17.83
CA ASN A 8 26.14 -33.98 18.86
C ASN A 8 25.19 -35.19 18.81
N ASN A 9 25.31 -36.07 17.82
CA ASN A 9 24.48 -37.27 17.70
C ASN A 9 25.17 -38.56 18.19
N ASN A 10 26.45 -38.52 18.59
CA ASN A 10 27.17 -39.69 19.13
C ASN A 10 27.90 -39.30 20.44
N ASN A 11 27.54 -39.95 21.55
CA ASN A 11 27.94 -39.55 22.91
C ASN A 11 29.40 -39.87 23.31
N ASP A 12 30.23 -40.50 22.45
CA ASP A 12 31.55 -41.00 22.86
C ASP A 12 32.78 -40.21 22.38
N ASN A 13 32.66 -39.13 21.59
CA ASN A 13 33.83 -38.48 20.95
C ASN A 13 34.30 -37.15 21.57
N ASN A 14 34.13 -36.95 22.88
CA ASN A 14 34.53 -35.70 23.55
C ASN A 14 36.08 -35.55 23.71
N SER A 15 36.85 -36.63 23.55
CA SER A 15 38.33 -36.60 23.63
C SER A 15 38.97 -36.09 22.34
N GLU A 16 38.41 -36.45 21.18
CA GLU A 16 38.88 -36.02 19.85
C GLU A 16 38.74 -34.50 19.67
N PHE A 17 37.63 -33.92 20.14
CA PHE A 17 37.41 -32.48 20.04
C PHE A 17 38.37 -31.67 20.93
N LYS A 18 38.74 -32.20 22.11
CA LYS A 18 39.76 -31.57 22.97
C LYS A 18 41.15 -31.64 22.36
N LYS A 19 41.49 -32.75 21.68
CA LYS A 19 42.75 -32.90 20.95
C LYS A 19 42.83 -31.94 19.77
N LEU A 20 41.78 -31.85 18.96
CA LEU A 20 41.70 -30.94 17.81
C LEU A 20 41.82 -29.46 18.23
N LYS A 21 41.22 -29.08 19.37
CA LYS A 21 41.32 -27.72 19.92
C LYS A 21 42.72 -27.41 20.45
N LYS A 22 43.45 -28.40 20.97
CA LYS A 22 44.84 -28.26 21.43
C LYS A 22 45.79 -28.12 20.23
N ASP A 23 45.59 -28.91 19.18
CA ASP A 23 46.39 -28.86 17.95
C ASP A 23 46.16 -27.55 17.17
N LEU A 24 44.94 -27.01 17.19
CA LEU A 24 44.59 -25.70 16.61
C LEU A 24 45.23 -24.50 17.33
N ASN A 25 45.55 -24.64 18.61
CA ASN A 25 46.16 -23.58 19.41
C ASN A 25 47.69 -23.62 19.38
N ASN A 26 48.29 -24.76 19.02
CA ASN A 26 49.75 -24.93 19.03
C ASN A 26 50.44 -24.54 17.70
N ASN A 27 49.68 -24.37 16.60
CA ASN A 27 50.20 -23.92 15.29
C ASN A 27 49.86 -22.45 15.03
N LEU A 28 50.32 -21.56 15.91
CA LEU A 28 50.06 -20.10 15.80
C LEU A 28 50.98 -19.39 14.80
N ASP A 29 52.18 -19.91 14.55
CA ASP A 29 53.17 -19.23 13.69
C ASP A 29 52.80 -19.31 12.18
N ASP A 30 52.24 -20.45 11.72
CA ASP A 30 51.76 -20.62 10.33
C ASP A 30 50.52 -19.77 9.98
N LYS A 31 49.83 -19.23 10.99
CA LYS A 31 48.60 -18.43 10.81
C LYS A 31 48.90 -17.01 10.35
N HIS A 32 50.07 -16.48 10.68
CA HIS A 32 50.42 -15.08 10.41
C HIS A 32 50.56 -14.82 8.91
N ASP A 33 51.14 -15.75 8.15
CA ASP A 33 51.32 -15.59 6.70
C ASP A 33 50.01 -15.71 5.91
N PHE A 34 49.05 -16.52 6.38
CA PHE A 34 47.74 -16.62 5.74
C PHE A 34 46.84 -15.41 6.05
N LEU A 35 46.86 -14.91 7.30
CA LEU A 35 46.05 -13.76 7.73
C LEU A 35 46.52 -12.42 7.15
N ASN A 36 47.78 -12.34 6.72
CA ASN A 36 48.36 -11.12 6.14
C ASN A 36 48.14 -10.98 4.62
N LYS A 37 47.59 -12.01 3.94
CA LYS A 37 47.24 -11.91 2.51
C LYS A 37 45.93 -11.14 2.34
N THR A 38 45.90 -10.17 1.43
CA THR A 38 44.65 -9.50 1.08
C THR A 38 43.75 -10.45 0.30
N TYR A 39 42.43 -10.19 0.27
CA TYR A 39 41.46 -11.04 -0.43
C TYR A 39 41.83 -11.30 -1.90
N ASN A 40 42.49 -10.34 -2.55
CA ASN A 40 42.91 -10.45 -3.94
C ASN A 40 44.17 -11.33 -4.14
N ASP A 41 44.92 -11.60 -3.06
CA ASP A 41 46.18 -12.36 -3.11
C ASP A 41 45.99 -13.85 -2.74
N LEU A 42 44.79 -14.24 -2.32
CA LEU A 42 44.46 -15.62 -1.94
C LEU A 42 44.17 -16.47 -3.18
N ARG A 43 45.08 -17.39 -3.52
CA ARG A 43 44.84 -18.37 -4.59
C ARG A 43 44.03 -19.55 -4.04
N ALA A 44 43.30 -20.24 -4.92
CA ALA A 44 42.56 -21.44 -4.53
C ALA A 44 43.45 -22.54 -3.92
N VAL A 45 44.73 -22.59 -4.29
CA VAL A 45 45.71 -23.47 -3.66
C VAL A 45 45.93 -23.10 -2.18
N ASP A 46 46.02 -21.81 -1.85
CA ASP A 46 46.20 -21.33 -0.47
C ASP A 46 44.98 -21.71 0.40
N LEU A 47 43.77 -21.54 -0.14
CA LEU A 47 42.52 -21.91 0.55
C LEU A 47 42.34 -23.41 0.70
N LYS A 48 42.73 -24.19 -0.32
CA LYS A 48 42.66 -25.66 -0.31
C LYS A 48 43.69 -26.25 0.64
N GLU A 49 44.88 -25.67 0.70
CA GLU A 49 45.92 -26.02 1.65
C GLU A 49 45.49 -25.68 3.09
N TYR A 50 44.96 -24.48 3.33
CA TYR A 50 44.47 -24.09 4.67
C TYR A 50 43.26 -24.94 5.11
N ALA A 51 42.33 -25.24 4.21
CA ALA A 51 41.21 -26.15 4.50
C ALA A 51 41.66 -27.59 4.76
N SER A 52 42.66 -28.08 4.01
CA SER A 52 43.29 -29.40 4.24
C SER A 52 43.96 -29.45 5.61
N LYS A 53 44.69 -28.40 6.01
CA LYS A 53 45.26 -28.24 7.36
C LYS A 53 44.19 -28.23 8.46
N LEU A 54 42.96 -27.79 8.15
CA LEU A 54 41.81 -27.82 9.07
C LEU A 54 40.98 -29.12 9.01
N GLY A 55 41.37 -30.10 8.18
CA GLY A 55 40.62 -31.33 7.98
C GLY A 55 39.26 -31.14 7.30
N ILE A 56 39.09 -30.04 6.54
CA ILE A 56 37.86 -29.71 5.82
C ILE A 56 38.00 -30.16 4.36
N ALA A 57 37.19 -31.14 3.96
CA ALA A 57 37.14 -31.59 2.57
C ALA A 57 36.43 -30.52 1.70
N CYS A 58 37.20 -29.69 0.99
CA CYS A 58 36.69 -28.61 0.13
C CYS A 58 36.40 -29.04 -1.33
N GLY A 59 36.20 -30.34 -1.58
CA GLY A 59 35.87 -30.84 -2.92
C GLY A 59 34.56 -30.27 -3.42
N ASN A 60 34.59 -29.67 -4.61
CA ASN A 60 33.50 -29.05 -5.38
C ASN A 60 33.11 -27.59 -5.02
N PHE A 61 33.21 -27.13 -3.77
CA PHE A 61 32.69 -25.78 -3.44
C PHE A 61 33.59 -24.64 -3.96
N ILE A 62 34.91 -24.75 -3.77
CA ILE A 62 35.88 -23.74 -4.24
C ILE A 62 35.95 -23.76 -5.76
N GLU A 63 35.87 -24.95 -6.36
CA GLU A 63 35.89 -25.16 -7.80
C GLU A 63 34.59 -24.65 -8.46
N LEU A 64 33.44 -24.77 -7.79
CA LEU A 64 32.17 -24.16 -8.21
C LEU A 64 32.23 -22.63 -8.09
N GLN A 65 32.82 -22.08 -7.02
CA GLN A 65 32.99 -20.63 -6.89
C GLN A 65 33.95 -20.07 -7.95
N GLN A 66 35.05 -20.76 -8.25
CA GLN A 66 35.93 -20.39 -9.35
C GLN A 66 35.25 -20.57 -10.71
N ARG A 67 34.44 -21.62 -10.91
CA ARG A 67 33.62 -21.74 -12.12
C ARG A 67 32.60 -20.63 -12.25
N LEU A 68 31.95 -20.20 -11.17
CA LEU A 68 31.01 -19.08 -11.19
C LEU A 68 31.72 -17.74 -11.38
N SER A 69 32.90 -17.55 -10.80
CA SER A 69 33.74 -16.36 -11.02
C SER A 69 34.26 -16.31 -12.45
N ASN A 70 34.72 -17.44 -12.99
CA ASN A 70 35.18 -17.57 -14.36
C ASN A 70 34.01 -17.48 -15.34
N GLU A 71 32.83 -18.04 -15.04
CA GLU A 71 31.60 -17.83 -15.82
C GLU A 71 31.16 -16.37 -15.77
N ASN A 72 31.35 -15.66 -14.65
CA ASN A 72 31.03 -14.24 -14.56
C ASN A 72 32.03 -13.40 -15.35
N GLN A 73 33.33 -13.70 -15.28
CA GLN A 73 34.36 -13.06 -16.12
C GLN A 73 34.17 -13.42 -17.60
N GLU A 74 33.81 -14.66 -17.92
CA GLU A 74 33.48 -15.10 -19.27
C GLU A 74 32.19 -14.43 -19.75
N LYS A 75 31.14 -14.33 -18.95
CA LYS A 75 29.90 -13.59 -19.28
C LYS A 75 30.15 -12.09 -19.42
N GLU A 76 31.07 -11.51 -18.66
CA GLU A 76 31.55 -10.14 -18.84
C GLU A 76 32.37 -9.98 -20.14
N SER A 77 33.12 -11.02 -20.54
CA SER A 77 33.93 -11.03 -21.76
C SER A 77 33.17 -11.47 -23.03
N ILE A 78 32.06 -12.20 -22.91
CA ILE A 78 31.22 -12.70 -24.01
C ILE A 78 30.05 -11.74 -24.28
N ASN A 79 29.78 -10.79 -23.38
CA ASN A 79 28.82 -9.74 -23.64
C ASN A 79 29.36 -8.78 -24.72
N SER A 80 28.86 -8.94 -25.95
CA SER A 80 29.20 -8.11 -27.12
C SER A 80 28.93 -6.61 -26.92
N PHE A 81 28.14 -6.22 -25.92
CA PHE A 81 27.94 -4.81 -25.56
C PHE A 81 29.11 -4.15 -24.81
N ASN A 82 30.07 -4.92 -24.28
CA ASN A 82 31.20 -4.39 -23.50
C ASN A 82 32.54 -4.42 -24.26
N LYS A 83 32.67 -5.20 -25.34
CA LYS A 83 33.94 -5.32 -26.09
C LYS A 83 34.23 -4.15 -27.01
N GLU A 84 33.19 -3.43 -27.41
CA GLU A 84 33.32 -2.10 -27.96
C GLU A 84 32.35 -1.24 -27.16
N ARG A 85 32.87 -0.38 -26.26
CA ARG A 85 32.05 0.75 -25.79
C ARG A 85 31.57 1.42 -27.07
N ALA A 86 30.29 1.26 -27.42
CA ALA A 86 29.72 1.97 -28.56
C ALA A 86 30.08 3.43 -28.35
N GLN A 87 31.08 3.91 -29.10
CA GLN A 87 31.52 5.29 -29.00
C GLN A 87 30.27 6.08 -29.32
N LEU A 88 29.94 7.04 -28.45
CA LEU A 88 28.90 8.00 -28.80
C LEU A 88 29.35 8.58 -30.15
N THR A 89 28.56 8.35 -31.19
CA THR A 89 28.85 8.86 -32.54
C THR A 89 28.84 10.39 -32.56
N ILE A 90 28.21 10.98 -31.55
CA ILE A 90 28.27 12.40 -31.22
C ILE A 90 29.57 12.64 -30.44
N LYS A 91 30.51 13.39 -31.03
CA LYS A 91 31.81 13.72 -30.42
C LYS A 91 31.79 15.03 -29.63
N ASP A 92 30.82 15.91 -29.93
CA ASP A 92 30.61 17.19 -29.25
C ASP A 92 29.46 17.05 -28.25
N ILE A 93 29.79 16.48 -27.09
CA ILE A 93 28.84 16.29 -26.00
C ILE A 93 29.38 17.09 -24.81
N GLU A 94 28.53 17.85 -24.13
CA GLU A 94 28.98 18.59 -22.95
C GLU A 94 29.47 17.62 -21.85
N PRO A 95 30.45 18.01 -21.02
CA PRO A 95 31.00 17.13 -19.98
C PRO A 95 29.94 16.54 -19.02
N HIS A 96 28.84 17.26 -18.77
CA HIS A 96 27.75 16.79 -17.92
C HIS A 96 26.85 15.73 -18.61
N GLU A 97 26.71 15.80 -19.93
CA GLU A 97 26.01 14.78 -20.73
C GLU A 97 26.82 13.49 -20.85
N HIS A 98 28.16 13.56 -20.79
CA HIS A 98 29.00 12.36 -20.65
C HIS A 98 28.64 11.56 -19.39
N ILE A 99 28.47 12.24 -18.25
CA ILE A 99 28.06 11.62 -16.98
C ILE A 99 26.66 11.02 -17.11
N PHE A 100 25.73 11.73 -17.76
CA PHE A 100 24.39 11.21 -18.04
C PHE A 100 24.45 9.89 -18.82
N TRP A 101 25.22 9.82 -19.91
CA TRP A 101 25.34 8.61 -20.72
C TRP A 101 26.06 7.47 -19.99
N GLU A 102 27.05 7.78 -19.15
CA GLU A 102 27.70 6.78 -18.29
C GLU A 102 26.73 6.19 -17.26
N ILE A 103 25.93 7.03 -16.61
CA ILE A 103 24.86 6.60 -15.69
C ILE A 103 23.81 5.77 -16.43
N PHE A 104 23.37 6.23 -17.61
CA PHE A 104 22.33 5.57 -18.40
C PHE A 104 22.76 4.20 -18.94
N ARG A 105 24.05 4.04 -19.27
CA ARG A 105 24.63 2.77 -19.73
C ARG A 105 24.93 1.81 -18.58
N ASN A 106 25.08 2.31 -17.35
CA ASN A 106 25.25 1.48 -16.18
C ASN A 106 23.92 0.82 -15.81
N LYS A 107 23.73 -0.47 -16.14
CA LYS A 107 22.47 -1.20 -15.89
C LYS A 107 22.03 -1.22 -14.42
N ALA A 108 22.95 -1.20 -13.47
CA ALA A 108 22.59 -1.21 -12.05
C ALA A 108 22.02 0.15 -11.64
N ILE A 109 22.76 1.23 -11.95
CA ILE A 109 22.33 2.60 -11.66
C ILE A 109 21.06 2.93 -12.46
N TYR A 110 20.99 2.55 -13.74
CA TYR A 110 19.80 2.69 -14.57
C TYR A 110 18.60 1.96 -13.95
N LYS A 111 18.75 0.69 -13.56
CA LYS A 111 17.66 -0.03 -12.90
C LYS A 111 17.23 0.62 -11.61
N GLU A 112 18.15 1.21 -10.84
CA GLU A 112 17.84 1.86 -9.57
C GLU A 112 17.19 3.24 -9.76
N ILE A 113 17.67 4.04 -10.69
CA ILE A 113 17.08 5.34 -11.05
C ILE A 113 15.70 5.14 -11.69
N PHE A 114 15.58 4.17 -12.61
CA PHE A 114 14.37 3.93 -13.38
C PHE A 114 13.49 2.79 -12.85
N SER A 115 13.78 2.18 -11.68
CA SER A 115 12.95 1.11 -11.09
C SER A 115 11.50 1.52 -10.85
N ASN A 116 11.28 2.83 -10.72
CA ASN A 116 9.97 3.42 -10.51
C ASN A 116 9.15 3.51 -11.80
N PHE A 117 9.81 3.46 -12.97
CA PHE A 117 9.15 3.36 -14.27
C PHE A 117 8.93 1.87 -14.58
N LYS A 118 7.67 1.48 -14.77
CA LYS A 118 7.31 0.13 -15.26
C LYS A 118 7.10 0.22 -16.78
N PRO A 119 8.15 0.03 -17.60
CA PRO A 119 8.11 0.31 -19.04
C PRO A 119 6.98 -0.44 -19.77
N ASP A 120 6.63 -1.64 -19.29
CA ASP A 120 5.56 -2.47 -19.87
C ASP A 120 4.15 -1.86 -19.77
N GLN A 121 3.98 -0.76 -19.02
CA GLN A 121 2.70 -0.10 -18.77
C GLN A 121 2.64 1.34 -19.30
N ILE A 122 3.75 1.84 -19.86
CA ILE A 122 3.90 3.26 -20.22
C ILE A 122 3.77 3.37 -21.74
N THR A 123 2.59 3.81 -22.20
CA THR A 123 2.54 4.70 -23.37
C THR A 123 3.42 5.92 -23.01
N SER A 124 4.24 6.44 -23.91
CA SER A 124 5.35 7.40 -23.66
C SER A 124 5.18 8.42 -22.52
N TYR A 125 6.29 8.98 -21.98
CA TYR A 125 6.28 10.03 -20.94
C TYR A 125 5.30 11.19 -21.25
N GLU A 126 5.10 11.50 -22.53
CA GLU A 126 4.14 12.49 -23.03
C GLU A 126 2.68 12.15 -22.70
N THR A 127 2.31 10.86 -22.69
CA THR A 127 0.97 10.39 -22.34
C THR A 127 0.68 10.41 -20.84
N LEU A 128 1.69 10.68 -20.01
CA LEU A 128 1.49 10.94 -18.59
C LEU A 128 0.98 12.37 -18.41
N PHE A 129 -0.31 12.61 -18.64
CA PHE A 129 -0.91 13.94 -18.50
C PHE A 129 -1.95 14.02 -17.39
N ASN A 130 -2.58 12.91 -16.98
CA ASN A 130 -3.56 12.91 -15.89
C ASN A 130 -2.85 13.02 -14.53
N VAL A 131 -3.07 14.12 -13.81
CA VAL A 131 -2.38 14.43 -12.55
C VAL A 131 -2.65 13.38 -11.47
N LEU A 132 -3.89 12.90 -11.35
CA LEU A 132 -4.24 11.89 -10.36
C LEU A 132 -3.49 10.59 -10.64
N ASP A 133 -3.48 10.13 -11.89
CA ASP A 133 -2.77 8.92 -12.28
C ASP A 133 -1.25 9.05 -12.07
N ILE A 134 -0.66 10.22 -12.38
CA ILE A 134 0.76 10.49 -12.11
C ILE A 134 1.07 10.33 -10.62
N LEU A 135 0.27 10.95 -9.76
CA LEU A 135 0.52 10.91 -8.31
C LEU A 135 0.21 9.51 -7.75
N GLU A 136 -0.94 8.90 -8.06
CA GLU A 136 -1.36 7.65 -7.42
C GLU A 136 -0.61 6.41 -7.92
N ARG A 137 -0.20 6.37 -9.20
CA ARG A 137 0.40 5.15 -9.79
C ARG A 137 1.92 5.12 -9.71
N TYR A 138 2.58 6.26 -9.57
CA TYR A 138 4.04 6.37 -9.58
C TYR A 138 4.57 6.79 -8.22
N SER A 139 5.58 6.07 -7.72
CA SER A 139 6.25 6.35 -6.45
C SER A 139 6.98 7.71 -6.47
N ASN A 140 7.48 8.13 -7.63
CA ASN A 140 8.10 9.43 -7.90
C ASN A 140 7.13 10.41 -8.62
N GLY A 141 5.83 10.28 -8.36
CA GLY A 141 4.81 11.08 -9.05
C GLY A 141 4.95 12.59 -8.82
N GLU A 142 5.48 13.04 -7.67
CA GLU A 142 5.66 14.47 -7.39
C GLU A 142 6.71 15.10 -8.31
N GLU A 143 7.79 14.37 -8.56
CA GLU A 143 8.93 14.77 -9.39
C GLU A 143 8.53 14.78 -10.87
N ILE A 144 7.79 13.77 -11.32
CA ILE A 144 7.21 13.73 -12.67
C ILE A 144 6.28 14.94 -12.87
N LEU A 145 5.41 15.22 -11.90
CA LEU A 145 4.50 16.36 -11.99
C LEU A 145 5.26 17.71 -11.99
N LYS A 146 6.26 17.86 -11.13
CA LYS A 146 7.12 19.06 -11.07
C LYS A 146 7.86 19.28 -12.40
N ASP A 147 8.43 18.24 -12.96
CA ASP A 147 9.11 18.30 -14.26
C ASP A 147 8.15 18.68 -15.39
N LYS A 148 6.93 18.13 -15.40
CA LYS A 148 5.90 18.50 -16.39
C LYS A 148 5.47 19.96 -16.28
N VAL A 149 5.29 20.46 -15.06
CA VAL A 149 5.01 21.88 -14.84
C VAL A 149 6.19 22.75 -15.27
N LYS A 150 7.42 22.32 -14.96
CA LYS A 150 8.65 23.01 -15.34
C LYS A 150 8.86 23.07 -16.86
N SER A 151 8.48 22.02 -17.58
CA SER A 151 8.55 21.93 -19.04
C SER A 151 7.29 22.44 -19.76
N SER A 152 6.27 22.92 -19.02
CA SER A 152 4.99 23.40 -19.59
C SER A 152 4.24 22.32 -20.39
N GLN A 153 4.42 21.04 -20.06
CA GLN A 153 3.76 19.94 -20.76
C GLN A 153 2.25 19.90 -20.46
N TYR A 154 1.45 19.30 -21.33
CA TYR A 154 0.01 19.18 -21.07
C TYR A 154 -0.27 18.38 -19.78
N LEU A 155 -1.12 18.94 -18.93
CA LEU A 155 -1.60 18.32 -17.70
C LEU A 155 -3.12 18.44 -17.63
N ASN A 156 -3.78 17.32 -17.37
CA ASN A 156 -5.21 17.26 -17.11
C ASN A 156 -5.46 17.19 -15.60
N PHE A 157 -6.13 18.23 -15.08
CA PHE A 157 -6.40 18.40 -13.66
C PHE A 157 -7.77 17.89 -13.21
N GLU A 158 -8.56 17.29 -14.11
CA GLU A 158 -9.93 16.77 -13.91
C GLU A 158 -10.54 17.12 -12.55
N ILE A 159 -11.19 18.28 -12.48
CA ILE A 159 -11.63 18.91 -11.24
C ILE A 159 -12.48 17.96 -10.38
N ASN A 160 -13.27 17.10 -11.02
CA ASN A 160 -14.16 16.16 -10.34
C ASN A 160 -13.46 14.87 -9.88
N ASN A 161 -12.22 14.62 -10.31
CA ASN A 161 -11.46 13.40 -9.99
C ASN A 161 -10.38 13.64 -8.93
N GLY A 162 -10.35 14.79 -8.25
CA GLY A 162 -9.45 15.01 -7.12
C GLY A 162 -8.00 15.33 -7.52
N GLY A 163 -7.76 15.85 -8.73
CA GLY A 163 -6.44 16.29 -9.18
C GLY A 163 -5.83 17.35 -8.27
N TYR A 164 -6.56 18.46 -8.01
CA TYR A 164 -6.10 19.52 -7.10
C TYR A 164 -5.87 19.02 -5.68
N GLU A 165 -6.83 18.25 -5.15
CA GLU A 165 -6.73 17.63 -3.83
C GLU A 165 -5.46 16.79 -3.69
N SER A 166 -5.14 15.99 -4.70
CA SER A 166 -3.94 15.14 -4.71
C SER A 166 -2.64 15.96 -4.72
N ILE A 167 -2.58 17.06 -5.49
CA ILE A 167 -1.43 17.97 -5.47
C ILE A 167 -1.29 18.60 -4.07
N CYS A 168 -2.37 19.19 -3.55
CA CYS A 168 -2.37 19.89 -2.26
C CYS A 168 -1.98 18.96 -1.10
N ARG A 169 -2.39 17.70 -1.15
CA ARG A 169 -2.10 16.68 -0.14
C ARG A 169 -0.64 16.25 -0.13
N ARG A 170 -0.04 16.10 -1.31
CA ARG A 170 1.32 15.57 -1.48
C ARG A 170 2.39 16.65 -1.36
N ILE A 171 2.25 17.74 -2.11
CA ILE A 171 3.24 18.82 -2.15
C ILE A 171 2.87 19.90 -1.11
N ILE A 172 3.00 19.54 0.17
CA ILE A 172 2.54 20.38 1.31
C ILE A 172 3.65 21.17 2.01
N GLU A 173 4.90 20.74 1.87
CA GLU A 173 6.03 21.35 2.58
C GLU A 173 6.42 22.68 1.93
N GLU A 174 6.62 23.72 2.76
CA GLU A 174 7.02 25.06 2.31
C GLU A 174 8.54 25.09 2.07
N THR A 175 8.96 24.54 0.92
CA THR A 175 10.35 24.58 0.44
C THR A 175 10.46 25.58 -0.73
N PRO A 176 11.66 26.13 -1.02
CA PRO A 176 11.85 26.99 -2.18
C PRO A 176 11.45 26.32 -3.50
N GLU A 177 11.75 25.02 -3.63
CA GLU A 177 11.39 24.22 -4.81
C GLU A 177 9.88 24.07 -4.96
N ASN A 178 9.16 23.75 -3.88
CA ASN A 178 7.71 23.60 -3.94
C ASN A 178 7.00 24.94 -4.17
N THR A 179 7.53 26.02 -3.60
CA THR A 179 7.05 27.38 -3.87
C THR A 179 7.19 27.71 -5.36
N ALA A 180 8.39 27.50 -5.93
CA ALA A 180 8.65 27.71 -7.35
C ALA A 180 7.76 26.83 -8.24
N PHE A 181 7.51 25.58 -7.83
CA PHE A 181 6.57 24.68 -8.51
C PHE A 181 5.17 25.28 -8.59
N TYR A 182 4.59 25.73 -7.47
CA TYR A 182 3.23 26.29 -7.46
C TYR A 182 3.13 27.61 -8.23
N GLU A 183 4.16 28.47 -8.16
CA GLU A 183 4.24 29.69 -8.97
C GLU A 183 4.24 29.36 -10.48
N GLN A 184 5.01 28.36 -10.89
CA GLN A 184 5.02 27.86 -12.27
C GLN A 184 3.69 27.21 -12.65
N LEU A 185 3.08 26.43 -11.75
CA LEU A 185 1.79 25.79 -11.97
C LEU A 185 0.70 26.82 -12.24
N PHE A 186 0.57 27.83 -11.37
CA PHE A 186 -0.48 28.85 -11.54
C PHE A 186 -0.20 29.83 -12.68
N SER A 187 1.06 30.09 -13.02
CA SER A 187 1.39 30.94 -14.17
C SER A 187 1.13 30.24 -15.50
N LYS A 188 1.63 29.01 -15.67
CA LYS A 188 1.57 28.26 -16.93
C LYS A 188 0.19 27.65 -17.21
N TYR A 189 -0.53 27.24 -16.16
CA TYR A 189 -1.83 26.56 -16.28
C TYR A 189 -3.01 27.41 -15.79
N SER A 190 -2.85 28.74 -15.75
CA SER A 190 -3.89 29.69 -15.32
C SER A 190 -5.24 29.51 -16.02
N LYS A 191 -5.25 29.07 -17.29
CA LYS A 191 -6.48 28.79 -18.07
C LYS A 191 -7.14 27.46 -17.73
N SER A 192 -6.34 26.47 -17.31
CA SER A 192 -6.81 25.11 -17.03
C SER A 192 -7.16 24.89 -15.56
N ILE A 193 -6.62 25.74 -14.67
CA ILE A 193 -6.80 25.62 -13.23
C ILE A 193 -7.83 26.64 -12.73
N SER A 194 -8.84 26.13 -12.02
CA SER A 194 -9.73 26.97 -11.22
C SER A 194 -9.03 27.37 -9.92
N ARG A 195 -8.68 28.65 -9.76
CA ARG A 195 -8.09 29.17 -8.51
C ARG A 195 -8.98 28.92 -7.30
N ASP A 196 -10.29 29.08 -7.45
CA ASP A 196 -11.27 28.83 -6.38
C ASP A 196 -11.32 27.34 -6.02
N GLY A 197 -11.33 26.46 -7.02
CA GLY A 197 -11.25 25.01 -6.81
C GLY A 197 -9.97 24.61 -6.07
N PHE A 198 -8.84 25.18 -6.48
CA PHE A 198 -7.54 24.91 -5.86
C PHE A 198 -7.45 25.47 -4.43
N ALA A 199 -7.98 26.68 -4.18
CA ALA A 199 -8.04 27.27 -2.85
C ALA A 199 -8.92 26.43 -1.90
N ARG A 200 -10.08 25.96 -2.38
CA ARG A 200 -10.95 25.05 -1.62
C ARG A 200 -10.20 23.78 -1.22
N ASP A 201 -9.52 23.14 -2.18
CA ASP A 201 -8.84 21.88 -1.93
C ASP A 201 -7.56 22.09 -1.09
N ALA A 202 -6.89 23.23 -1.20
CA ALA A 202 -5.79 23.64 -0.32
C ALA A 202 -6.26 23.86 1.13
N ILE A 203 -7.44 24.46 1.34
CA ILE A 203 -8.04 24.58 2.68
C ILE A 203 -8.39 23.20 3.22
N LYS A 204 -9.02 22.34 2.41
CA LYS A 204 -9.39 20.96 2.76
C LYS A 204 -8.17 20.13 3.18
N GLU A 205 -7.08 20.21 2.43
CA GLU A 205 -5.83 19.47 2.67
C GLU A 205 -4.84 20.23 3.57
N LEU A 206 -5.24 21.37 4.15
CA LEU A 206 -4.44 22.16 5.10
C LEU A 206 -3.11 22.69 4.53
N ASN A 207 -3.06 23.00 3.24
CA ASN A 207 -1.88 23.47 2.53
C ASN A 207 -1.81 25.01 2.49
N ILE A 208 -1.16 25.59 3.50
CA ILE A 208 -1.04 27.05 3.69
C ILE A 208 -0.20 27.71 2.59
N MET A 209 0.86 27.03 2.12
CA MET A 209 1.76 27.55 1.08
C MET A 209 0.98 27.89 -0.19
N VAL A 210 0.11 26.99 -0.63
CA VAL A 210 -0.74 27.21 -1.80
C VAL A 210 -1.61 28.47 -1.63
N LEU A 211 -2.19 28.68 -0.45
CA LEU A 211 -3.01 29.87 -0.21
C LEU A 211 -2.20 31.18 -0.22
N LYS A 212 -0.96 31.14 0.30
CA LYS A 212 -0.03 32.28 0.21
C LYS A 212 0.27 32.63 -1.25
N ILE A 213 0.58 31.63 -2.08
CA ILE A 213 0.91 31.82 -3.50
C ILE A 213 -0.31 32.28 -4.30
N LEU A 214 -1.49 31.71 -4.01
CA LEU A 214 -2.75 32.15 -4.58
C LEU A 214 -3.16 33.56 -4.14
N LYS A 215 -2.45 34.15 -3.15
CA LYS A 215 -2.79 35.43 -2.52
C LYS A 215 -4.26 35.46 -2.11
N LEU A 216 -4.67 34.44 -1.34
CA LEU A 216 -6.05 34.32 -0.90
C LEU A 216 -6.48 35.59 -0.15
N ASP A 217 -7.53 36.23 -0.65
CA ASP A 217 -8.16 37.40 -0.04
C ASP A 217 -9.58 37.06 0.45
N SER A 218 -10.19 38.04 1.12
CA SER A 218 -11.53 37.87 1.68
C SER A 218 -12.62 37.66 0.61
N GLU A 219 -12.44 38.19 -0.60
CA GLU A 219 -13.42 38.06 -1.69
C GLU A 219 -13.36 36.68 -2.34
N MET A 220 -12.16 36.16 -2.62
CA MET A 220 -11.98 34.80 -3.10
C MET A 220 -12.48 33.79 -2.07
N PHE A 221 -12.26 34.02 -0.77
CA PHE A 221 -12.81 33.16 0.28
C PHE A 221 -14.35 33.17 0.32
N LYS A 222 -15.00 34.33 0.15
CA LYS A 222 -16.47 34.44 0.10
C LYS A 222 -17.10 33.66 -1.06
N ARG A 223 -16.37 33.48 -2.17
CA ARG A 223 -16.82 32.72 -3.35
C ARG A 223 -16.75 31.21 -3.18
N LEU A 224 -16.05 30.69 -2.18
CA LEU A 224 -15.89 29.25 -2.00
C LEU A 224 -17.25 28.59 -1.67
N PRO A 225 -17.72 27.62 -2.50
CA PRO A 225 -19.03 27.02 -2.33
C PRO A 225 -19.09 26.13 -1.08
N ASN A 226 -20.21 26.25 -0.36
CA ASN A 226 -20.58 25.49 0.84
C ASN A 226 -19.61 25.61 2.04
N ARG A 227 -20.12 26.26 3.09
CA ARG A 227 -19.48 26.43 4.40
C ARG A 227 -19.54 25.15 5.23
N SER A 228 -19.12 24.01 4.67
CA SER A 228 -18.90 22.83 5.52
C SER A 228 -17.94 23.24 6.65
N PRO A 229 -18.19 22.80 7.89
CA PRO A 229 -17.30 23.12 9.00
C PRO A 229 -15.86 22.71 8.66
N PHE A 230 -14.93 23.60 8.98
CA PHE A 230 -13.51 23.36 8.85
C PHE A 230 -13.11 22.31 9.89
N LEU A 231 -12.83 21.10 9.42
CA LEU A 231 -12.51 19.96 10.27
C LEU A 231 -11.07 20.05 10.78
N ILE A 232 -10.89 20.38 12.06
CA ILE A 232 -9.57 20.36 12.69
C ILE A 232 -9.26 18.93 13.13
N LYS A 233 -8.42 18.25 12.35
CA LYS A 233 -7.92 16.91 12.69
C LYS A 233 -6.55 16.92 13.36
N ASN A 234 -5.76 17.97 13.17
CA ASN A 234 -4.39 18.06 13.70
C ASN A 234 -3.88 19.49 13.80
N TYR A 235 -2.64 19.65 14.26
CA TYR A 235 -2.01 20.97 14.43
C TYR A 235 -1.88 21.78 13.13
N LYS A 236 -1.82 21.15 11.94
CA LYS A 236 -1.84 21.88 10.67
C LYS A 236 -3.18 22.61 10.48
N GLY A 237 -4.28 22.06 10.99
CA GLY A 237 -5.60 22.70 11.01
C GLY A 237 -5.58 24.00 11.78
N ILE A 238 -4.97 23.99 12.96
CA ILE A 238 -4.79 25.20 13.79
C ILE A 238 -3.94 26.25 13.06
N LYS A 239 -2.83 25.84 12.44
CA LYS A 239 -2.00 26.76 11.64
C LYS A 239 -2.78 27.36 10.47
N MET A 240 -3.55 26.55 9.75
CA MET A 240 -4.37 26.99 8.62
C MET A 240 -5.35 28.07 9.08
N ILE A 241 -5.99 27.85 10.21
CA ILE A 241 -6.91 28.82 10.77
C ILE A 241 -6.21 30.14 11.14
N ASN A 242 -5.07 30.09 11.82
CA ASN A 242 -4.31 31.30 12.15
C ASN A 242 -3.92 32.07 10.89
N TYR A 243 -3.55 31.35 9.83
CA TYR A 243 -3.26 31.94 8.54
C TYR A 243 -4.51 32.63 7.94
N LEU A 244 -5.66 31.96 7.88
CA LEU A 244 -6.92 32.54 7.37
C LEU A 244 -7.29 33.84 8.13
N LYS A 245 -7.04 33.87 9.44
CA LYS A 245 -7.25 35.08 10.25
C LYS A 245 -6.27 36.19 9.94
N SER A 246 -5.00 35.86 9.73
CA SER A 246 -3.97 36.84 9.38
C SER A 246 -4.30 37.59 8.09
N ILE A 247 -5.09 36.98 7.18
CA ILE A 247 -5.59 37.59 5.95
C ILE A 247 -7.03 38.17 6.09
N GLY A 248 -7.51 38.37 7.32
CA GLY A 248 -8.77 39.07 7.61
C GLY A 248 -10.03 38.20 7.59
N ILE A 249 -9.92 36.88 7.42
CA ILE A 249 -11.08 35.98 7.43
C ILE A 249 -11.44 35.68 8.88
N LYS A 250 -12.60 36.19 9.35
CA LYS A 250 -13.04 36.06 10.75
C LYS A 250 -14.13 35.00 10.98
N ASN A 251 -14.92 34.69 9.96
CA ASN A 251 -16.14 33.90 10.09
C ASN A 251 -16.05 32.57 9.32
N PHE A 252 -15.62 31.51 9.98
CA PHE A 252 -15.75 30.14 9.48
C PHE A 252 -16.24 29.24 10.63
N CYS A 253 -17.09 28.27 10.28
CA CYS A 253 -17.50 27.24 11.21
C CYS A 253 -16.32 26.28 11.36
N ILE A 254 -15.96 25.98 12.59
CA ILE A 254 -14.86 25.07 12.95
C ILE A 254 -15.50 23.90 13.67
N GLU A 255 -15.09 22.69 13.34
CA GLU A 255 -15.50 21.48 14.05
C GLU A 255 -14.26 20.66 14.39
N PHE A 256 -14.11 20.31 15.67
CA PHE A 256 -13.01 19.47 16.15
C PHE A 256 -13.39 17.99 16.05
N LYS A 257 -13.73 17.54 14.85
CA LYS A 257 -14.17 16.16 14.64
C LYS A 257 -13.00 15.20 14.83
N SER A 258 -13.12 14.31 15.82
CA SER A 258 -12.14 13.27 16.13
C SER A 258 -10.75 13.81 16.52
N PHE A 259 -10.68 15.03 17.05
CA PHE A 259 -9.42 15.61 17.52
C PHE A 259 -8.99 14.96 18.85
N ASN A 260 -7.89 14.21 18.82
CA ASN A 260 -7.24 13.65 19.99
C ASN A 260 -5.87 14.34 20.17
N CYS A 261 -5.74 15.17 21.20
CA CYS A 261 -4.51 15.93 21.44
C CYS A 261 -3.27 15.05 21.65
N PHE A 262 -3.44 13.79 22.07
CA PHE A 262 -2.34 12.86 22.32
C PHE A 262 -1.80 12.24 21.03
N GLN A 263 -2.65 12.06 20.02
CA GLN A 263 -2.27 11.48 18.73
C GLN A 263 -1.96 12.56 17.68
N ASN A 264 -2.71 13.67 17.71
CA ASN A 264 -2.68 14.68 16.65
C ASN A 264 -1.69 15.82 16.90
N LEU A 265 -1.11 15.91 18.10
CA LEU A 265 -0.08 16.88 18.46
C LEU A 265 1.24 16.15 18.71
N LYS A 266 2.31 16.63 18.06
CA LYS A 266 3.63 15.99 18.17
C LYS A 266 4.29 16.23 19.53
N ASN A 267 4.07 17.42 20.11
CA ASN A 267 4.75 17.86 21.33
C ASN A 267 3.96 18.91 22.12
N LEU A 268 4.43 19.20 23.33
CA LEU A 268 3.81 20.15 24.26
C LEU A 268 3.67 21.56 23.65
N LYS A 269 4.66 22.03 22.88
CA LYS A 269 4.57 23.34 22.20
C LYS A 269 3.36 23.44 21.28
N GLN A 270 3.00 22.36 20.59
CA GLN A 270 1.81 22.35 19.74
C GLN A 270 0.51 22.38 20.54
N LEU A 271 0.46 21.75 21.72
CA LEU A 271 -0.68 21.82 22.64
C LEU A 271 -0.90 23.23 23.14
N ILE A 272 0.15 23.86 23.66
CA ILE A 272 0.10 25.25 24.15
C ILE A 272 -0.41 26.17 23.03
N LYS A 273 0.22 26.12 21.85
CA LYS A 273 -0.20 26.93 20.70
C LYS A 273 -1.63 26.64 20.22
N THR A 274 -2.10 25.40 20.37
CA THR A 274 -3.50 25.06 20.04
C THR A 274 -4.44 25.79 20.99
N ILE A 275 -4.11 25.84 22.27
CA ILE A 275 -4.92 26.43 23.34
C ILE A 275 -4.90 27.95 23.28
N GLU A 276 -3.73 28.57 23.04
CA GLU A 276 -3.60 30.03 22.80
C GLU A 276 -4.51 30.49 21.66
N CYS A 277 -4.76 29.63 20.68
CA CYS A 277 -5.59 29.96 19.54
C CYS A 277 -7.09 29.76 19.81
N LEU A 278 -7.48 28.96 20.82
CA LEU A 278 -8.88 28.66 21.13
C LEU A 278 -9.76 29.91 21.31
N PRO A 279 -9.37 30.95 22.10
CA PRO A 279 -10.21 32.13 22.33
C PRO A 279 -10.71 32.78 21.06
N SER A 280 -9.91 32.65 20.01
CA SER A 280 -10.18 33.26 18.74
C SER A 280 -11.22 32.46 17.92
N PHE A 281 -11.44 31.17 18.22
CA PHE A 281 -12.23 30.23 17.41
C PHE A 281 -13.61 29.97 17.97
N HIS A 282 -13.71 29.85 19.29
CA HIS A 282 -14.91 29.30 19.89
C HIS A 282 -15.72 30.40 20.55
N ARG A 283 -16.92 30.68 20.01
CA ARG A 283 -17.91 31.57 20.63
C ARG A 283 -18.32 31.14 22.06
N ARG A 284 -17.93 29.95 22.50
CA ARG A 284 -18.30 29.36 23.80
C ARG A 284 -17.18 29.46 24.84
N ILE A 285 -16.03 30.03 24.50
CA ILE A 285 -14.97 30.29 25.47
C ILE A 285 -15.43 31.41 26.40
N THR A 286 -15.68 31.04 27.65
CA THR A 286 -16.01 31.99 28.69
C THR A 286 -14.78 32.85 29.04
N PRO A 287 -14.97 34.08 29.56
CA PRO A 287 -13.86 34.91 30.06
C PRO A 287 -12.97 34.20 31.08
N ILE A 288 -13.54 33.26 31.86
CA ILE A 288 -12.80 32.44 32.83
C ILE A 288 -11.72 31.61 32.12
N HIS A 289 -12.04 30.91 31.04
CA HIS A 289 -11.04 30.12 30.31
C HIS A 289 -9.94 31.01 29.71
N ILE A 290 -10.28 32.21 29.20
CA ILE A 290 -9.29 33.16 28.66
C ILE A 290 -8.29 33.54 29.75
N GLU A 291 -8.78 33.83 30.95
CA GLU A 291 -7.93 34.19 32.08
C GLU A 291 -7.07 33.02 32.55
N GLU A 292 -7.61 31.80 32.52
CA GLU A 292 -6.81 30.60 32.80
C GLU A 292 -5.72 30.35 31.77
N ILE A 293 -6.00 30.58 30.49
CA ILE A 293 -5.00 30.46 29.41
C ILE A 293 -3.88 31.48 29.63
N ARG A 294 -4.21 32.74 29.93
CA ARG A 294 -3.20 33.78 30.23
C ARG A 294 -2.33 33.42 31.44
N LYS A 295 -2.92 32.86 32.49
CA LYS A 295 -2.17 32.36 33.66
C LYS A 295 -1.23 31.21 33.31
N LEU A 296 -1.58 30.40 32.31
CA LEU A 296 -0.73 29.30 31.86
C LEU A 296 0.39 29.78 30.93
N GLU A 297 0.18 30.83 30.13
CA GLU A 297 1.19 31.42 29.23
C GLU A 297 2.45 31.91 29.96
N SER A 298 2.34 32.31 31.23
CA SER A 298 3.49 32.73 32.04
C SER A 298 4.32 31.57 32.59
N THR A 299 3.91 30.32 32.37
CA THR A 299 4.59 29.16 32.94
C THR A 299 5.86 28.82 32.14
N PRO A 300 7.05 28.78 32.77
CA PRO A 300 8.28 28.47 32.05
C PRO A 300 8.38 26.97 31.80
N PHE A 301 8.30 26.56 30.53
CA PHE A 301 8.69 25.21 30.10
C PHE A 301 10.09 25.25 29.49
N THR A 302 10.91 24.25 29.79
CA THR A 302 12.22 24.14 29.16
C THR A 302 12.09 23.86 27.65
N PRO A 303 13.08 24.23 26.82
CA PRO A 303 13.06 23.92 25.39
C PRO A 303 12.89 22.42 25.09
N GLU A 304 13.42 21.55 25.96
CA GLU A 304 13.29 20.10 25.86
C GLU A 304 11.86 19.62 26.15
N GLN A 305 11.22 20.15 27.20
CA GLN A 305 9.82 19.85 27.50
C GLN A 305 8.90 20.29 26.36
N LEU A 306 9.13 21.47 25.79
CA LEU A 306 8.37 21.97 24.65
C LEU A 306 8.49 21.07 23.41
N LYS A 307 9.64 20.40 23.22
CA LYS A 307 9.89 19.46 22.12
C LYS A 307 9.40 18.04 22.41
N SER A 308 9.17 17.70 23.67
CA SER A 308 8.79 16.35 24.11
C SER A 308 7.33 16.02 23.81
N ASN A 309 7.05 14.74 23.54
CA ASN A 309 5.69 14.25 23.35
C ASN A 309 4.89 14.36 24.66
N VAL A 310 3.63 14.78 24.55
CA VAL A 310 2.76 15.01 25.72
C VAL A 310 2.56 13.74 26.55
N ILE A 311 2.32 12.58 25.92
CA ILE A 311 2.17 11.30 26.64
C ILE A 311 3.48 10.94 27.34
N GLN A 312 4.62 11.08 26.65
CA GLN A 312 5.92 10.76 27.25
C GLN A 312 6.22 11.61 28.48
N LEU A 313 5.92 12.92 28.44
CA LEU A 313 6.04 13.79 29.61
C LEU A 313 5.14 13.33 30.75
N LEU A 314 3.85 13.11 30.48
CA LEU A 314 2.90 12.67 31.49
C LEU A 314 3.29 11.32 32.12
N LEU A 315 3.81 10.39 31.30
CA LEU A 315 4.29 9.09 31.77
C LEU A 315 5.58 9.22 32.58
N LYS A 316 6.57 10.00 32.11
CA LYS A 316 7.81 10.28 32.84
C LYS A 316 7.52 10.77 34.26
N TYR A 317 6.52 11.64 34.39
CA TYR A 317 6.10 12.19 35.68
C TYR A 317 5.11 11.31 36.47
N SER A 318 4.56 10.25 35.87
CA SER A 318 3.71 9.29 36.59
C SER A 318 4.51 8.24 37.37
N VAL A 319 5.63 7.76 36.80
CA VAL A 319 6.47 6.72 37.43
C VAL A 319 7.13 7.22 38.71
N LEU A 320 7.53 8.49 38.74
CA LEU A 320 8.16 9.10 39.92
C LEU A 320 7.24 9.13 41.14
N ILE A 321 5.92 9.28 40.94
CA ILE A 321 4.94 9.34 42.04
C ILE A 321 4.81 7.98 42.73
N ASN A 322 4.83 6.87 41.98
CA ASN A 322 4.61 5.54 42.56
C ASN A 322 5.83 5.02 43.35
N ASN A 323 7.04 5.43 43.00
CA ASN A 323 8.24 4.98 43.71
C ASN A 323 8.42 5.65 45.09
N ASN A 324 7.81 6.83 45.32
CA ASN A 324 7.94 7.54 46.60
C ASN A 324 7.05 7.00 47.72
N ASN A 325 6.01 6.21 47.41
CA ASN A 325 5.11 5.63 48.42
C ASN A 325 5.63 4.33 49.04
N ASN A 326 6.73 3.76 48.56
CA ASN A 326 7.24 2.47 49.06
C ASN A 326 8.34 2.60 50.12
N ASN A 327 8.66 3.81 50.59
CA ASN A 327 9.74 4.05 51.55
C ASN A 327 9.27 4.37 52.98
N ASN A 328 8.00 4.13 53.31
CA ASN A 328 7.44 4.41 54.64
C ASN A 328 7.17 3.15 55.49
N ASN A 329 7.88 2.05 55.24
CA ASN A 329 7.79 0.82 56.04
C ASN A 329 9.12 0.46 56.72
N ASN A 330 9.79 1.43 57.33
CA ASN A 330 10.91 1.16 58.22
C ASN A 330 10.82 1.98 59.52
N ASN A 331 9.80 1.69 60.33
CA ASN A 331 9.90 1.89 61.77
C ASN A 331 8.88 0.99 62.49
N ASN A 332 9.29 -0.22 62.88
CA ASN A 332 9.19 -0.74 64.25
C ASN A 332 9.60 -2.22 64.28
N ASN A 333 10.88 -2.51 64.53
CA ASN A 333 11.24 -3.71 65.27
C ASN A 333 12.56 -3.51 66.03
N ASN A 334 12.42 -3.08 67.27
CA ASN A 334 13.48 -3.08 68.26
C ASN A 334 13.31 -4.32 69.15
N ASN A 335 14.10 -5.38 68.92
CA ASN A 335 14.76 -6.10 70.02
C ASN A 335 15.86 -7.10 69.55
N ASN A 336 17.08 -6.82 70.01
CA ASN A 336 18.15 -7.71 70.49
C ASN A 336 18.74 -8.87 69.63
N ASN A 337 19.96 -8.60 69.13
CA ASN A 337 21.24 -9.19 69.58
C ASN A 337 22.09 -10.00 68.56
N ASN A 338 23.32 -9.49 68.42
CA ASN A 338 24.63 -10.11 68.15
C ASN A 338 25.09 -10.53 66.72
N ASN A 339 25.93 -9.64 66.15
CA ASN A 339 27.29 -9.88 65.62
C ASN A 339 27.51 -10.98 64.56
N ASN A 340 27.80 -10.61 63.30
CA ASN A 340 29.19 -10.55 62.81
C ASN A 340 29.31 -9.86 61.44
N ASN A 341 30.46 -9.23 61.29
CA ASN A 341 30.99 -8.33 60.27
C ASN A 341 31.12 -8.98 58.87
N ASN A 342 30.58 -8.36 57.81
CA ASN A 342 31.36 -8.24 56.57
C ASN A 342 30.98 -7.01 55.74
N ASN A 343 32.01 -6.21 55.51
CA ASN A 343 32.04 -4.89 54.91
C ASN A 343 32.01 -5.04 53.38
N ASN A 344 30.98 -4.53 52.69
CA ASN A 344 31.11 -4.23 51.27
C ASN A 344 30.46 -2.89 50.89
N ASN A 345 31.37 -1.95 50.69
CA ASN A 345 31.32 -0.62 50.14
C ASN A 345 30.24 -0.40 49.06
N ASN A 346 29.11 0.22 49.43
CA ASN A 346 28.13 0.74 48.48
C ASN A 346 28.12 2.27 48.55
N ASN A 347 29.15 2.88 47.96
CA ASN A 347 29.32 4.32 47.94
C ASN A 347 28.79 4.90 46.62
N ASN A 348 27.74 5.71 46.76
CA ASN A 348 27.44 6.93 46.02
C ASN A 348 26.91 6.83 44.57
N ASN A 349 25.58 6.95 44.43
CA ASN A 349 24.97 7.57 43.25
C ASN A 349 23.67 8.35 43.59
N ASN A 350 23.74 9.24 44.58
CA ASN A 350 22.58 10.00 45.07
C ASN A 350 22.39 11.39 44.41
N ASN A 351 23.08 11.68 43.31
CA ASN A 351 23.11 13.03 42.72
C ASN A 351 21.99 13.37 41.71
N ASN A 352 20.96 12.52 41.52
CA ASN A 352 19.86 12.79 40.58
C ASN A 352 18.48 13.06 41.23
N ILE A 353 18.40 13.21 42.55
CA ILE A 353 17.10 13.42 43.23
C ILE A 353 16.61 14.88 43.14
N VAL A 354 17.51 15.85 42.93
CA VAL A 354 17.18 17.29 42.91
C VAL A 354 16.28 17.69 41.73
N ASP A 355 16.28 16.93 40.63
CA ASP A 355 15.37 17.16 39.50
C ASP A 355 13.90 16.73 39.79
N SER A 356 13.60 16.11 40.93
CA SER A 356 12.26 15.56 41.17
C SER A 356 11.21 16.62 41.53
N GLU A 357 11.56 17.68 42.28
CA GLU A 357 10.57 18.66 42.78
C GLU A 357 9.95 19.54 41.69
N GLU A 358 10.74 20.08 40.77
CA GLU A 358 10.20 20.90 39.66
C GLU A 358 9.32 20.07 38.72
N ASN A 359 9.67 18.81 38.55
CA ASN A 359 8.94 17.88 37.70
C ASN A 359 7.54 17.54 38.23
N TYR A 360 7.31 17.58 39.55
CA TYR A 360 5.96 17.42 40.12
C TYR A 360 5.04 18.60 39.81
N LYS A 361 5.57 19.81 39.61
CA LYS A 361 4.76 21.00 39.30
C LYS A 361 4.28 21.03 37.85
N ILE A 362 5.08 20.47 36.93
CA ILE A 362 4.80 20.51 35.48
C ILE A 362 3.59 19.66 35.08
N LYS A 363 3.44 18.47 35.67
CA LYS A 363 2.34 17.56 35.30
C LYS A 363 0.95 18.20 35.49
N PRO A 364 0.59 18.77 36.65
CA PRO A 364 -0.68 19.49 36.83
C PRO A 364 -0.93 20.58 35.78
N ILE A 365 0.11 21.29 35.34
CA ILE A 365 0.00 22.36 34.35
C ILE A 365 -0.32 21.79 32.96
N ILE A 366 0.39 20.74 32.54
CA ILE A 366 0.11 20.04 31.26
C ILE A 366 -1.32 19.48 31.28
N LEU A 367 -1.74 18.88 32.41
CA LEU A 367 -3.10 18.39 32.57
C LEU A 367 -4.11 19.54 32.47
N LYS A 368 -3.84 20.70 33.08
CA LYS A 368 -4.74 21.86 32.99
C LYS A 368 -4.91 22.37 31.55
N TYR A 369 -3.84 22.39 30.75
CA TYR A 369 -3.95 22.69 29.31
C TYR A 369 -4.90 21.72 28.61
N ILE A 370 -4.75 20.42 28.85
CA ILE A 370 -5.58 19.40 28.22
C ILE A 370 -7.04 19.49 28.68
N ASP A 371 -7.28 19.77 29.96
CA ASP A 371 -8.61 20.01 30.51
C ASP A 371 -9.29 21.19 29.82
N ILE A 372 -8.62 22.34 29.70
CA ILE A 372 -9.17 23.52 29.00
C ILE A 372 -9.50 23.17 27.55
N LEU A 373 -8.58 22.51 26.85
CA LEU A 373 -8.77 22.11 25.46
C LEU A 373 -10.05 21.27 25.29
N TYR A 374 -10.24 20.27 26.15
CA TYR A 374 -11.40 19.39 26.08
C TYR A 374 -12.68 19.97 26.68
N GLN A 375 -12.61 20.94 27.59
CA GLN A 375 -13.77 21.72 28.01
C GLN A 375 -14.29 22.58 26.86
N VAL A 376 -13.38 23.12 26.04
CA VAL A 376 -13.76 23.92 24.87
C VAL A 376 -14.29 23.03 23.74
N ILE A 377 -13.59 21.94 23.41
CA ILE A 377 -13.95 21.03 22.31
C ILE A 377 -15.14 20.11 22.67
N GLY A 378 -15.18 19.60 23.91
CA GLY A 378 -16.13 18.58 24.37
C GLY A 378 -17.58 19.05 24.48
N LEU A 379 -17.84 20.35 24.35
CA LEU A 379 -19.20 20.90 24.26
C LEU A 379 -19.93 20.49 22.96
N GLU A 380 -19.25 19.85 22.01
CA GLU A 380 -19.79 19.45 20.71
C GLU A 380 -20.31 18.00 20.65
N ARG A 381 -20.64 17.39 21.79
CA ARG A 381 -21.11 15.98 21.90
C ARG A 381 -20.04 14.91 21.61
N ASN A 382 -18.78 15.29 21.40
CA ASN A 382 -17.71 14.32 21.26
C ASN A 382 -17.29 13.80 22.64
N PRO A 383 -17.33 12.47 22.90
CA PRO A 383 -16.75 11.93 24.11
C PRO A 383 -15.25 12.25 24.16
N LEU A 384 -14.74 12.55 25.35
CA LEU A 384 -13.30 12.73 25.52
C LEU A 384 -12.60 11.42 25.15
N PRO A 385 -11.41 11.47 24.50
CA PRO A 385 -10.70 10.25 24.15
C PRO A 385 -10.33 9.46 25.40
N LEU A 386 -10.28 8.13 25.28
CA LEU A 386 -9.97 7.25 26.42
C LEU A 386 -8.60 7.57 27.07
N ASP A 387 -7.62 8.00 26.27
CA ASP A 387 -6.32 8.48 26.76
C ASP A 387 -6.47 9.56 27.85
N TYR A 388 -7.46 10.45 27.70
CA TYR A 388 -7.78 11.46 28.70
C TYR A 388 -8.28 10.81 30.00
N TYR A 389 -9.16 9.82 29.94
CA TYR A 389 -9.61 9.15 31.16
C TYR A 389 -8.46 8.40 31.84
N PHE A 390 -7.62 7.69 31.07
CA PHE A 390 -6.49 6.95 31.63
C PHE A 390 -5.43 7.83 32.27
N LEU A 391 -5.16 9.00 31.71
CA LEU A 391 -4.12 9.88 32.23
C LEU A 391 -4.62 10.77 33.38
N PHE A 392 -5.92 11.04 33.49
CA PHE A 392 -6.47 12.13 34.33
C PHE A 392 -7.38 11.66 35.45
N LYS A 393 -7.96 10.47 35.35
CA LYS A 393 -9.06 10.08 36.23
C LYS A 393 -8.68 8.89 37.10
N LYS A 394 -9.16 8.92 38.34
CA LYS A 394 -9.12 7.77 39.23
C LYS A 394 -9.86 6.61 38.56
N GLU A 395 -9.47 5.39 38.94
CA GLU A 395 -10.09 4.14 38.49
C GLU A 395 -11.62 4.23 38.42
N ASP A 396 -12.29 4.67 39.49
CA ASP A 396 -13.76 4.80 39.53
C ASP A 396 -14.35 5.67 38.42
N SER A 397 -13.67 6.75 38.05
CA SER A 397 -14.12 7.67 36.99
C SER A 397 -13.92 7.06 35.60
N ILE A 398 -12.90 6.22 35.43
CA ILE A 398 -12.69 5.42 34.22
C ILE A 398 -13.83 4.39 34.09
N LEU A 399 -14.12 3.66 35.17
CA LEU A 399 -15.21 2.67 35.21
C LEU A 399 -16.58 3.32 34.96
N TYR A 400 -16.85 4.46 35.59
CA TYR A 400 -18.07 5.24 35.36
C TYR A 400 -18.23 5.64 33.90
N LYS A 401 -17.12 6.09 33.27
CA LYS A 401 -17.16 6.46 31.85
C LYS A 401 -17.41 5.27 30.94
N PHE A 402 -16.78 4.12 31.20
CA PHE A 402 -17.09 2.88 30.46
C PHE A 402 -18.57 2.51 30.55
N ASN A 403 -19.18 2.70 31.72
CA ASN A 403 -20.61 2.48 31.91
C ASN A 403 -21.49 3.46 31.13
N ILE A 404 -21.09 4.73 30.98
CA ILE A 404 -21.82 5.70 30.14
C ILE A 404 -21.64 5.38 28.65
N ILE A 405 -20.43 5.00 28.24
CA ILE A 405 -20.09 4.79 26.83
C ILE A 405 -20.85 3.58 26.25
N LYS A 406 -21.50 2.72 27.05
CA LYS A 406 -22.19 1.45 26.74
C LYS A 406 -22.98 1.32 25.40
N LEU A 407 -23.22 2.38 24.63
CA LEU A 407 -24.05 2.41 23.42
C LEU A 407 -23.35 2.80 22.09
N SER A 408 -22.07 3.21 22.03
CA SER A 408 -21.42 3.71 20.77
C SER A 408 -20.05 3.09 20.36
N ILE A 409 -19.67 1.94 20.90
CA ILE A 409 -18.27 1.68 21.35
C ILE A 409 -17.28 0.99 20.39
N VAL A 410 -17.65 0.60 19.17
CA VAL A 410 -16.71 -0.25 18.37
C VAL A 410 -15.35 0.42 18.06
N PRO A 411 -15.26 1.72 17.72
CA PRO A 411 -13.98 2.36 17.41
C PRO A 411 -13.10 2.63 18.63
N GLU A 412 -13.70 2.97 19.77
CA GLU A 412 -13.01 3.44 20.98
C GLU A 412 -12.23 2.30 21.67
N PHE A 413 -12.72 1.07 21.54
CA PHE A 413 -12.01 -0.09 22.06
C PHE A 413 -10.63 -0.31 21.42
N LYS A 414 -10.41 0.09 20.16
CA LYS A 414 -9.09 0.02 19.53
C LYS A 414 -8.03 0.81 20.33
N ASP A 415 -8.43 1.94 20.91
CA ASP A 415 -7.53 2.78 21.69
C ASP A 415 -7.34 2.23 23.12
N LEU A 416 -8.36 1.60 23.72
CA LEU A 416 -8.20 0.81 24.93
C LEU A 416 -7.08 -0.25 24.76
N TYR A 417 -7.09 -0.93 23.61
CA TYR A 417 -6.15 -2.00 23.31
C TYR A 417 -4.71 -1.52 23.15
N LYS A 418 -4.50 -0.40 22.47
CA LYS A 418 -3.17 0.24 22.41
C LYS A 418 -2.67 0.49 23.82
N TYR A 419 -3.52 1.02 24.70
CA TYR A 419 -3.14 1.35 26.06
C TYR A 419 -2.76 0.10 26.89
N CYS A 420 -3.49 -1.01 26.73
CA CYS A 420 -3.17 -2.28 27.38
C CYS A 420 -1.78 -2.83 27.00
N ILE A 421 -1.34 -2.61 25.76
CA ILE A 421 -0.01 -3.00 25.27
C ILE A 421 1.10 -2.13 25.90
N TYR A 422 0.80 -0.88 26.28
CA TYR A 422 1.84 0.12 26.56
C TYR A 422 2.42 0.14 27.98
N LYS A 423 1.82 -0.49 29.02
CA LYS A 423 2.42 -0.74 30.37
C LYS A 423 1.39 -1.16 31.43
N ASN A 424 1.81 -1.98 32.42
CA ASN A 424 1.27 -2.21 33.79
C ASN A 424 -0.10 -1.59 34.09
N PHE A 425 -1.09 -1.92 33.26
CA PHE A 425 -2.42 -1.41 33.42
C PHE A 425 -3.00 -2.04 34.68
N SER A 426 -3.79 -1.27 35.44
CA SER A 426 -4.51 -1.85 36.60
C SER A 426 -5.35 -3.01 36.08
N PHE A 427 -4.96 -4.22 36.48
CA PHE A 427 -5.66 -5.45 36.12
C PHE A 427 -7.16 -5.34 36.45
N ASN A 428 -7.50 -4.60 37.51
CA ASN A 428 -8.87 -4.31 37.92
C ASN A 428 -9.64 -3.51 36.86
N ILE A 429 -9.10 -2.39 36.36
CA ILE A 429 -9.74 -1.61 35.29
C ILE A 429 -9.96 -2.47 34.05
N PHE A 430 -8.97 -3.29 33.71
CA PHE A 430 -9.06 -4.17 32.54
C PHE A 430 -10.16 -5.20 32.76
N SER A 431 -10.12 -5.90 33.89
CA SER A 431 -11.09 -6.93 34.24
C SER A 431 -12.52 -6.41 34.17
N HIS A 432 -12.77 -5.22 34.72
CA HIS A 432 -14.08 -4.56 34.66
C HIS A 432 -14.46 -4.16 33.23
N SER A 433 -13.52 -3.64 32.44
CA SER A 433 -13.79 -3.28 31.04
C SER A 433 -14.17 -4.50 30.19
N ILE A 434 -13.52 -5.64 30.42
CA ILE A 434 -13.85 -6.91 29.80
C ILE A 434 -15.24 -7.38 30.26
N GLU A 435 -15.55 -7.29 31.56
CA GLU A 435 -16.87 -7.67 32.06
C GLU A 435 -17.99 -6.83 31.43
N ILE A 436 -17.80 -5.52 31.27
CA ILE A 436 -18.73 -4.66 30.55
C ILE A 436 -18.90 -5.16 29.10
N LEU A 437 -17.79 -5.46 28.42
CA LEU A 437 -17.80 -5.98 27.05
C LEU A 437 -18.55 -7.31 26.92
N LEU A 438 -18.28 -8.25 27.83
CA LEU A 438 -18.94 -9.55 27.85
C LEU A 438 -20.43 -9.44 28.15
N ASN A 439 -20.84 -8.44 28.92
CA ASN A 439 -22.24 -8.15 29.21
C ASN A 439 -22.99 -7.50 28.03
N LEU A 440 -22.30 -6.89 27.07
CA LEU A 440 -22.90 -6.30 25.86
C LEU A 440 -23.26 -7.34 24.78
N ARG A 441 -23.69 -8.55 25.18
CA ARG A 441 -23.84 -9.81 24.41
C ARG A 441 -24.49 -9.72 23.02
N HIS A 442 -25.20 -8.65 22.69
CA HIS A 442 -25.91 -8.51 21.43
C HIS A 442 -25.02 -8.17 20.21
N ASN A 443 -23.76 -7.80 20.40
CA ASN A 443 -22.86 -7.47 19.29
C ASN A 443 -21.57 -8.30 19.34
N LYS A 444 -21.53 -9.44 18.62
CA LYS A 444 -20.40 -10.40 18.66
C LYS A 444 -19.12 -9.91 17.94
N ALA A 445 -19.22 -8.89 17.09
CA ALA A 445 -18.15 -8.43 16.18
C ALA A 445 -16.98 -7.59 16.78
N PRO A 446 -16.98 -7.11 18.04
CA PRO A 446 -15.81 -6.43 18.62
C PRO A 446 -14.93 -7.33 19.51
N ILE A 447 -15.42 -8.50 19.96
CA ILE A 447 -14.69 -9.35 20.92
C ILE A 447 -13.55 -10.13 20.26
N ASP A 448 -13.72 -10.57 19.02
CA ASP A 448 -12.62 -11.16 18.23
C ASP A 448 -11.44 -10.19 18.07
N LYS A 449 -11.72 -8.92 17.74
CA LYS A 449 -10.70 -7.87 17.64
C LYS A 449 -10.01 -7.59 18.97
N LEU A 450 -10.78 -7.57 20.07
CA LEU A 450 -10.25 -7.48 21.43
C LEU A 450 -9.23 -8.60 21.67
N LEU A 451 -9.68 -9.85 21.50
CA LEU A 451 -8.89 -11.05 21.76
C LEU A 451 -7.62 -11.11 20.91
N LYS A 452 -7.70 -10.66 19.65
CA LYS A 452 -6.54 -10.46 18.79
C LYS A 452 -5.52 -9.53 19.41
N HIS A 453 -5.95 -8.38 19.91
CA HIS A 453 -5.03 -7.42 20.53
C HIS A 453 -4.46 -7.89 21.87
N ILE A 454 -5.21 -8.65 22.68
CA ILE A 454 -4.67 -9.27 23.89
C ILE A 454 -3.59 -10.29 23.54
N ALA A 455 -3.83 -11.16 22.56
CA ALA A 455 -2.80 -12.10 22.10
C ALA A 455 -1.58 -11.37 21.53
N LEU A 456 -1.78 -10.27 20.78
CA LEU A 456 -0.70 -9.41 20.25
C LEU A 456 0.14 -8.78 21.35
N SER A 457 -0.44 -8.51 22.53
CA SER A 457 0.28 -7.87 23.64
C SER A 457 1.34 -8.76 24.26
N GLY A 458 1.25 -10.09 24.11
CA GLY A 458 2.12 -11.05 24.78
C GLY A 458 1.94 -11.11 26.30
N ASN A 459 0.98 -10.39 26.90
CA ASN A 459 0.74 -10.39 28.33
C ASN A 459 -0.01 -11.67 28.75
N LEU A 460 0.73 -12.63 29.31
CA LEU A 460 0.19 -13.94 29.70
C LEU A 460 -0.85 -13.86 30.82
N GLU A 461 -0.70 -12.95 31.80
CA GLU A 461 -1.68 -12.75 32.88
C GLU A 461 -3.03 -12.27 32.32
N LEU A 462 -2.98 -11.41 31.31
CA LEU A 462 -4.16 -10.88 30.64
C LEU A 462 -4.87 -11.96 29.83
N ILE A 463 -4.08 -12.76 29.11
CA ILE A 463 -4.54 -13.92 28.36
C ILE A 463 -5.21 -14.91 29.32
N GLU A 464 -4.56 -15.24 30.43
CA GLU A 464 -5.07 -16.13 31.48
C GLU A 464 -6.41 -15.63 32.05
N PHE A 465 -6.47 -14.36 32.44
CA PHE A 465 -7.68 -13.76 32.99
C PHE A 465 -8.88 -13.91 32.07
N ILE A 466 -8.70 -13.62 30.78
CA ILE A 466 -9.78 -13.69 29.80
C ILE A 466 -10.20 -15.12 29.54
N ILE A 467 -9.22 -16.01 29.39
CA ILE A 467 -9.47 -17.41 29.15
C ILE A 467 -10.27 -18.05 30.30
N ASN A 468 -10.05 -17.61 31.54
CA ASN A 468 -10.75 -18.08 32.72
C ASN A 468 -12.20 -17.56 32.84
N LYS A 469 -12.64 -16.63 31.99
CA LYS A 469 -14.05 -16.16 31.94
C LYS A 469 -14.92 -17.19 31.23
N LYS A 470 -15.70 -17.95 32.02
CA LYS A 470 -16.62 -18.99 31.53
C LYS A 470 -17.59 -18.49 30.47
N GLU A 471 -17.98 -17.22 30.53
CA GLU A 471 -18.93 -16.57 29.62
C GLU A 471 -18.43 -16.51 28.17
N LEU A 472 -17.10 -16.55 27.96
CA LEU A 472 -16.52 -16.54 26.61
C LEU A 472 -16.64 -17.89 25.91
N GLY A 473 -16.98 -18.96 26.62
CA GLY A 473 -17.13 -20.29 26.03
C GLY A 473 -15.88 -20.78 25.30
N PHE A 474 -14.69 -20.21 25.59
CA PHE A 474 -13.46 -20.52 24.87
C PHE A 474 -13.08 -22.02 24.99
N PHE A 475 -13.51 -22.65 26.08
CA PHE A 475 -13.34 -24.07 26.38
C PHE A 475 -14.60 -24.90 26.26
N ALA A 476 -15.73 -24.31 25.87
CA ALA A 476 -16.86 -25.13 25.50
C ALA A 476 -16.42 -25.97 24.30
N ASN A 477 -16.66 -27.28 24.35
CA ASN A 477 -16.34 -28.26 23.30
C ASN A 477 -17.17 -28.04 22.01
N GLU A 478 -17.40 -26.78 21.62
CA GLU A 478 -18.13 -26.44 20.41
C GLU A 478 -17.38 -27.00 19.20
N VAL A 479 -18.17 -27.55 18.28
CA VAL A 479 -17.67 -28.28 17.11
C VAL A 479 -17.04 -27.32 16.09
N LYS A 480 -17.33 -26.02 16.15
CA LYS A 480 -16.86 -25.02 15.18
C LYS A 480 -16.03 -23.92 15.84
N PRO A 481 -14.91 -23.50 15.23
CA PRO A 481 -14.15 -22.34 15.69
C PRO A 481 -15.05 -21.11 15.76
N THR A 482 -15.18 -20.54 16.95
CA THR A 482 -15.88 -19.27 17.14
C THR A 482 -15.00 -18.13 16.64
N ASN A 483 -15.61 -16.98 16.28
CA ASN A 483 -14.85 -15.77 15.93
C ASN A 483 -13.83 -15.37 17.03
N LEU A 484 -14.06 -15.78 18.28
CA LEU A 484 -13.15 -15.56 19.40
C LEU A 484 -11.81 -16.26 19.20
N SER A 485 -11.84 -17.54 18.81
CA SER A 485 -10.64 -18.32 18.52
C SER A 485 -9.83 -17.74 17.35
N LEU A 486 -10.52 -17.22 16.34
CA LEU A 486 -9.92 -16.51 15.21
C LEU A 486 -9.19 -15.25 15.66
N GLY A 487 -9.81 -14.46 16.53
CA GLY A 487 -9.18 -13.29 17.14
C GLY A 487 -7.85 -13.65 17.80
N ILE A 488 -7.86 -14.61 18.73
CA ILE A 488 -6.66 -15.02 19.46
C ILE A 488 -5.55 -15.47 18.50
N ILE A 489 -5.82 -16.43 17.60
CA ILE A 489 -4.78 -17.00 16.75
C ILE A 489 -4.17 -15.95 15.81
N GLU A 490 -4.97 -15.03 15.27
CA GLU A 490 -4.49 -13.92 14.43
C GLU A 490 -3.62 -12.93 15.21
N GLY A 491 -3.73 -12.93 16.53
CA GLY A 491 -2.94 -12.08 17.40
C GLY A 491 -1.65 -12.70 17.92
N ILE A 492 -1.44 -14.01 17.77
CA ILE A 492 -0.23 -14.67 18.26
C ILE A 492 0.97 -14.23 17.41
N GLN A 493 1.84 -13.42 18.01
CA GLN A 493 3.09 -12.92 17.40
C GLN A 493 4.37 -13.48 18.03
N SER A 494 4.24 -14.31 19.06
CA SER A 494 5.39 -14.89 19.76
C SER A 494 5.17 -16.36 20.10
N THR A 495 6.26 -17.13 20.23
CA THR A 495 6.20 -18.54 20.61
C THR A 495 5.80 -18.72 22.08
N GLU A 496 6.09 -17.75 22.93
CA GLU A 496 5.76 -17.76 24.36
C GLU A 496 4.25 -17.78 24.60
N VAL A 497 3.48 -16.99 23.84
CA VAL A 497 2.01 -17.00 23.92
C VAL A 497 1.48 -18.38 23.55
N LEU A 498 2.00 -18.98 22.48
CA LEU A 498 1.57 -20.29 22.04
C LEU A 498 1.96 -21.40 23.03
N ASP A 499 3.15 -21.30 23.62
CA ASP A 499 3.62 -22.19 24.67
C ASP A 499 2.77 -22.09 25.93
N TYR A 500 2.28 -20.89 26.28
CA TYR A 500 1.33 -20.70 27.37
C TYR A 500 0.04 -21.48 27.12
N PHE A 501 -0.58 -21.34 25.94
CA PHE A 501 -1.78 -22.11 25.60
C PHE A 501 -1.50 -23.61 25.57
N PHE A 502 -0.34 -24.04 25.07
CA PHE A 502 0.04 -25.45 25.04
C PHE A 502 0.17 -26.05 26.45
N LYS A 503 0.83 -25.34 27.37
CA LYS A 503 1.08 -25.83 28.73
C LYS A 503 -0.17 -25.81 29.59
N ASN A 504 -0.92 -24.70 29.57
CA ASN A 504 -2.03 -24.47 30.49
C ASN A 504 -3.37 -24.95 29.92
N HIS A 505 -3.49 -25.00 28.59
CA HIS A 505 -4.74 -25.25 27.89
C HIS A 505 -4.58 -26.23 26.70
N PRO A 506 -3.96 -27.41 26.88
CA PRO A 506 -3.68 -28.33 25.78
C PRO A 506 -4.94 -28.85 25.08
N ASN A 507 -6.12 -28.75 25.71
CA ASN A 507 -7.39 -29.20 25.13
C ASN A 507 -8.24 -28.06 24.55
N CYS A 508 -7.71 -26.84 24.45
CA CYS A 508 -8.44 -25.73 23.85
C CYS A 508 -8.58 -25.88 22.33
N ILE A 509 -9.47 -25.09 21.73
CA ILE A 509 -9.75 -25.10 20.28
C ILE A 509 -8.51 -24.88 19.42
N LEU A 510 -7.49 -24.17 19.92
CA LEU A 510 -6.20 -24.01 19.23
C LEU A 510 -5.55 -25.38 19.02
N PHE A 511 -5.38 -26.16 20.09
CA PHE A 511 -4.70 -27.45 20.02
C PHE A 511 -5.61 -28.62 19.70
N LYS A 512 -6.90 -28.39 19.41
CA LYS A 512 -7.84 -29.46 19.06
C LYS A 512 -7.35 -30.23 17.83
N ASP A 513 -7.56 -31.54 17.83
CA ASP A 513 -7.26 -32.36 16.67
C ASP A 513 -8.10 -31.90 15.46
N ASP A 514 -7.49 -31.90 14.28
CA ASP A 514 -8.08 -31.40 13.04
C ASP A 514 -8.58 -29.94 13.14
N ASN A 515 -7.85 -29.06 13.84
CA ASN A 515 -8.15 -27.63 13.80
C ASN A 515 -7.58 -26.98 12.52
N SER A 516 -8.32 -26.01 11.96
CA SER A 516 -7.91 -25.26 10.75
C SER A 516 -7.36 -23.87 11.07
N LEU A 517 -7.05 -23.60 12.34
CA LEU A 517 -6.67 -22.25 12.78
C LEU A 517 -5.24 -21.87 12.37
N CYS A 518 -4.38 -22.84 12.07
CA CYS A 518 -2.98 -22.61 11.68
C CYS A 518 -2.83 -21.66 10.48
N PHE A 519 -3.80 -21.64 9.56
CA PHE A 519 -3.77 -20.76 8.40
C PHE A 519 -3.79 -19.29 8.81
N ARG A 520 -4.33 -18.95 9.98
CA ARG A 520 -4.45 -17.56 10.47
C ARG A 520 -3.16 -17.00 11.03
N LEU A 521 -2.12 -17.81 11.16
CA LEU A 521 -0.82 -17.36 11.61
C LEU A 521 -0.06 -16.68 10.47
N LEU A 522 0.24 -15.39 10.66
CA LEU A 522 0.92 -14.56 9.67
C LEU A 522 2.45 -14.71 9.69
N ASN A 523 3.01 -15.56 10.56
CA ASN A 523 4.45 -15.72 10.76
C ASN A 523 4.85 -17.19 10.63
N ILE A 524 5.65 -17.51 9.61
CA ILE A 524 6.10 -18.88 9.32
C ILE A 524 6.89 -19.49 10.48
N THR A 525 7.65 -18.68 11.23
CA THR A 525 8.41 -19.16 12.40
C THR A 525 7.48 -19.61 13.52
N ILE A 526 6.40 -18.87 13.77
CA ILE A 526 5.38 -19.24 14.76
C ILE A 526 4.61 -20.46 14.29
N LEU A 527 4.27 -20.55 13.00
CA LEU A 527 3.63 -21.73 12.43
C LEU A 527 4.50 -22.99 12.61
N CYS A 528 5.78 -22.93 12.25
CA CYS A 528 6.72 -24.02 12.46
C CYS A 528 6.85 -24.43 13.94
N HIS A 529 6.75 -23.47 14.87
CA HIS A 529 6.70 -23.78 16.31
C HIS A 529 5.38 -24.46 16.68
N TYR A 530 4.26 -23.99 16.14
CA TYR A 530 2.94 -24.57 16.37
C TYR A 530 2.84 -26.02 15.90
N GLU A 531 3.39 -26.31 14.71
CA GLU A 531 3.51 -27.65 14.16
C GLU A 531 4.26 -28.60 15.12
N LYS A 532 5.36 -28.14 15.72
CA LYS A 532 6.09 -28.94 16.72
C LYS A 532 5.25 -29.23 17.95
N LEU A 533 4.44 -28.28 18.40
CA LEU A 533 3.56 -28.46 19.54
C LEU A 533 2.41 -29.44 19.22
N MET A 534 1.81 -29.34 18.02
CA MET A 534 0.80 -30.30 17.55
C MET A 534 1.37 -31.72 17.42
N ALA A 535 2.58 -31.85 16.86
CA ALA A 535 3.27 -33.14 16.78
C ALA A 535 3.48 -33.79 18.16
N LYS A 536 3.84 -32.99 19.18
CA LYS A 536 3.98 -33.48 20.57
C LYS A 536 2.67 -34.03 21.14
N LEU A 537 1.53 -33.44 20.76
CA LEU A 537 0.20 -33.92 21.15
C LEU A 537 -0.31 -35.08 20.28
N ARG A 538 0.41 -35.44 19.21
CA ARG A 538 -0.05 -36.36 18.17
C ARG A 538 -1.38 -35.92 17.57
N ARG A 539 -1.51 -34.63 17.29
CA ARG A 539 -2.69 -34.01 16.68
C ARG A 539 -2.32 -33.38 15.34
N THR A 540 -3.31 -33.24 14.48
CA THR A 540 -3.17 -32.70 13.13
C THR A 540 -3.94 -31.39 12.96
N PHE A 541 -3.52 -30.60 11.97
CA PHE A 541 -4.29 -29.48 11.45
C PHE A 541 -5.16 -29.95 10.28
N LEU A 542 -6.41 -29.50 10.24
CA LEU A 542 -7.30 -29.75 9.12
C LEU A 542 -7.11 -28.70 8.03
N ILE A 543 -6.83 -29.15 6.81
CA ILE A 543 -6.86 -28.28 5.63
C ILE A 543 -8.34 -28.07 5.20
N ASP A 544 -8.99 -27.02 5.71
CA ASP A 544 -10.38 -26.70 5.36
C ASP A 544 -10.49 -25.52 4.38
N ASN A 545 -11.17 -25.75 3.26
CA ASN A 545 -11.45 -24.76 2.21
C ASN A 545 -12.11 -23.49 2.72
N ASN A 546 -13.01 -23.60 3.70
CA ASN A 546 -13.73 -22.45 4.23
C ASN A 546 -12.77 -21.45 4.91
N TYR A 547 -11.63 -21.92 5.42
CA TYR A 547 -10.64 -21.07 6.09
C TYR A 547 -9.68 -20.43 5.10
N ILE A 548 -9.27 -21.18 4.06
CA ILE A 548 -8.45 -20.67 2.96
C ILE A 548 -9.17 -19.50 2.26
N TYR A 549 -10.49 -19.64 2.06
CA TYR A 549 -11.33 -18.62 1.42
C TYR A 549 -11.28 -17.25 2.11
N ASN A 550 -11.29 -17.22 3.44
CA ASN A 550 -11.47 -15.98 4.20
C ASN A 550 -10.18 -15.18 4.43
N GLN A 551 -9.04 -15.58 3.86
CA GLN A 551 -7.74 -14.94 4.10
C GLN A 551 -7.16 -14.14 2.95
N THR A 552 -7.71 -14.31 1.76
CA THR A 552 -7.18 -13.75 0.52
C THR A 552 -7.31 -12.22 0.41
N GLN A 553 -7.93 -11.57 1.40
CA GLN A 553 -8.12 -10.12 1.44
C GLN A 553 -7.11 -9.38 2.34
N ASP A 554 -6.34 -10.07 3.17
CA ASP A 554 -5.47 -9.41 4.15
C ASP A 554 -4.03 -9.18 3.65
N GLN A 555 -3.50 -8.00 3.95
CA GLN A 555 -2.21 -7.45 3.50
C GLN A 555 -0.97 -8.09 4.14
N SER A 556 -1.08 -9.30 4.69
CA SER A 556 0.01 -9.93 5.42
C SER A 556 1.09 -10.49 4.49
N GLY A 557 2.36 -10.32 4.88
CA GLY A 557 3.52 -10.70 4.07
C GLY A 557 3.76 -12.20 3.86
N VAL A 558 3.02 -13.10 4.52
CA VAL A 558 3.12 -14.56 4.29
C VAL A 558 2.00 -14.99 3.35
N SER A 559 2.36 -15.67 2.27
CA SER A 559 1.38 -16.20 1.34
C SER A 559 0.68 -17.41 1.93
N ILE A 560 -0.64 -17.52 1.74
CA ILE A 560 -1.37 -18.77 1.95
C ILE A 560 -0.73 -19.95 1.20
N LEU A 561 -0.08 -19.68 0.06
CA LEU A 561 0.66 -20.67 -0.71
C LEU A 561 1.89 -21.20 0.05
N ASP A 562 2.57 -20.35 0.82
CA ASP A 562 3.71 -20.75 1.65
C ASP A 562 3.26 -21.71 2.75
N VAL A 563 2.12 -21.40 3.39
CA VAL A 563 1.53 -22.24 4.44
C VAL A 563 1.10 -23.60 3.88
N LEU A 564 0.40 -23.62 2.73
CA LEU A 564 0.01 -24.87 2.07
C LEU A 564 1.22 -25.69 1.61
N TYR A 565 2.29 -25.02 1.17
CA TYR A 565 3.51 -25.70 0.76
C TYR A 565 4.23 -26.31 1.95
N ASN A 566 4.28 -25.60 3.10
CA ASN A 566 4.78 -26.16 4.34
C ASN A 566 3.95 -27.38 4.77
N ALA A 567 2.63 -27.28 4.66
CA ALA A 567 1.73 -28.38 5.01
C ALA A 567 1.97 -29.65 4.21
N ILE A 568 2.24 -29.52 2.90
CA ILE A 568 2.58 -30.66 2.03
C ILE A 568 3.90 -31.32 2.43
N ASN A 569 4.86 -30.53 2.91
CA ASN A 569 6.16 -31.02 3.36
C ASN A 569 6.12 -31.60 4.78
N ASN A 570 5.08 -31.30 5.57
CA ASN A 570 4.95 -31.73 6.96
C ASN A 570 3.68 -32.59 7.20
N GLN A 571 3.52 -33.67 6.44
CA GLN A 571 2.29 -34.49 6.44
C GLN A 571 1.95 -35.13 7.79
N LEU A 572 2.90 -35.21 8.72
CA LEU A 572 2.66 -35.78 10.05
C LEU A 572 1.76 -34.89 10.93
N VAL A 573 1.67 -33.60 10.64
CA VAL A 573 0.89 -32.63 11.42
C VAL A 573 -0.27 -32.02 10.64
N TYR A 574 -0.53 -32.50 9.42
CA TYR A 574 -1.59 -31.99 8.55
C TYR A 574 -2.46 -33.13 8.03
N ASN A 575 -3.76 -33.01 8.27
CA ASN A 575 -4.78 -33.90 7.75
C ASN A 575 -5.39 -33.34 6.46
N PHE A 576 -5.21 -34.09 5.37
CA PHE A 576 -5.70 -33.75 4.03
C PHE A 576 -6.99 -34.49 3.66
N ASP A 577 -7.54 -35.36 4.52
CA ASP A 577 -8.60 -36.31 4.16
C ASP A 577 -9.87 -35.62 3.66
N ASN A 578 -10.17 -34.42 4.16
CA ASN A 578 -11.32 -33.60 3.75
C ASN A 578 -10.99 -32.55 2.67
N CYS A 579 -9.73 -32.46 2.21
CA CYS A 579 -9.26 -31.39 1.33
C CYS A 579 -8.95 -31.90 -0.08
N GLN A 580 -9.97 -32.40 -0.79
CA GLN A 580 -9.81 -32.75 -2.20
C GLN A 580 -9.86 -31.53 -3.13
N TYR A 581 -10.32 -30.40 -2.61
CA TYR A 581 -10.60 -29.17 -3.34
C TYR A 581 -9.82 -28.03 -2.67
N LEU A 582 -9.27 -27.10 -3.45
CA LEU A 582 -8.69 -25.84 -2.99
C LEU A 582 -9.41 -24.71 -3.71
N ASP A 583 -9.95 -23.72 -2.99
CA ASP A 583 -10.58 -22.53 -3.59
C ASP A 583 -9.84 -21.27 -3.21
N PHE A 584 -9.08 -20.74 -4.16
CA PHE A 584 -8.47 -19.42 -4.06
C PHE A 584 -9.45 -18.40 -4.62
N ARG A 585 -10.25 -17.74 -3.77
CA ARG A 585 -11.10 -16.61 -4.19
C ARG A 585 -10.52 -15.30 -3.75
N GLY A 586 -10.58 -14.26 -4.57
CA GLY A 586 -10.09 -12.93 -4.24
C GLY A 586 -8.73 -12.63 -4.87
N ASN A 587 -8.26 -11.39 -4.66
CA ASN A 587 -7.05 -10.85 -5.29
C ASN A 587 -5.77 -11.45 -4.69
N ILE A 588 -5.53 -12.75 -4.91
CA ILE A 588 -4.23 -13.34 -4.60
C ILE A 588 -3.23 -12.82 -5.63
N PHE A 589 -2.36 -11.92 -5.19
CA PHE A 589 -1.18 -11.57 -5.95
C PHE A 589 -0.25 -12.77 -5.95
N ILE A 590 -0.16 -13.48 -7.07
CA ILE A 590 0.85 -14.52 -7.30
C ILE A 590 2.06 -13.84 -7.93
N SER A 591 3.01 -13.46 -7.09
CA SER A 591 4.38 -13.11 -7.49
C SER A 591 5.08 -14.29 -8.18
N GLN A 592 6.28 -14.06 -8.73
CA GLN A 592 7.07 -15.13 -9.33
C GLN A 592 7.41 -16.26 -8.36
N LEU A 593 7.81 -15.91 -7.13
CA LEU A 593 8.10 -16.90 -6.10
C LEU A 593 6.86 -17.75 -5.78
N GLN A 594 5.69 -17.12 -5.69
CA GLN A 594 4.41 -17.79 -5.46
C GLN A 594 3.97 -18.65 -6.65
N SER A 595 4.40 -18.33 -7.89
CA SER A 595 4.11 -19.15 -9.07
C SER A 595 4.79 -20.52 -8.98
N GLU A 596 6.06 -20.56 -8.57
CA GLU A 596 6.77 -21.83 -8.36
C GLU A 596 6.12 -22.66 -7.25
N ILE A 597 5.68 -22.00 -6.18
CA ILE A 597 4.99 -22.66 -5.07
C ILE A 597 3.66 -23.25 -5.56
N ALA A 598 2.84 -22.49 -6.29
CA ALA A 598 1.60 -23.00 -6.86
C ALA A 598 1.83 -24.21 -7.78
N ILE A 599 2.92 -24.22 -8.58
CA ILE A 599 3.33 -25.39 -9.38
C ILE A 599 3.69 -26.57 -8.48
N LYS A 600 4.45 -26.35 -7.40
CA LYS A 600 4.82 -27.41 -6.45
C LYS A 600 3.59 -27.97 -5.74
N LEU A 601 2.63 -27.12 -5.35
CA LEU A 601 1.35 -27.54 -4.78
C LEU A 601 0.59 -28.43 -5.76
N ALA A 602 0.47 -28.02 -7.04
CA ALA A 602 -0.15 -28.86 -8.06
C ALA A 602 0.63 -30.18 -8.25
N LYS A 603 1.96 -30.16 -8.29
CA LYS A 603 2.77 -31.39 -8.44
C LYS A 603 2.69 -32.36 -7.27
N SER A 604 2.23 -31.91 -6.11
CA SER A 604 2.09 -32.77 -4.92
C SER A 604 1.02 -33.86 -5.08
N ASN A 605 0.07 -33.70 -6.01
CA ASN A 605 -1.11 -34.55 -6.17
C ASN A 605 -1.97 -34.72 -4.90
N LYS A 606 -1.81 -33.84 -3.90
CA LYS A 606 -2.63 -33.88 -2.68
C LYS A 606 -4.03 -33.30 -2.89
N PHE A 607 -4.20 -32.45 -3.89
CA PHE A 607 -5.46 -31.79 -4.21
C PHE A 607 -5.96 -32.28 -5.56
N ARG A 608 -7.21 -32.77 -5.61
CA ARG A 608 -7.86 -33.21 -6.86
C ARG A 608 -8.37 -32.03 -7.67
N HIS A 609 -8.75 -30.95 -7.00
CA HIS A 609 -9.27 -29.75 -7.61
C HIS A 609 -8.61 -28.50 -7.03
N ILE A 610 -8.18 -27.58 -7.90
CA ILE A 610 -7.64 -26.28 -7.50
C ILE A 610 -8.39 -25.20 -8.29
N ARG A 611 -9.25 -24.45 -7.63
CA ARG A 611 -9.99 -23.33 -8.21
C ARG A 611 -9.28 -22.02 -7.91
N PHE A 612 -9.12 -21.20 -8.93
CA PHE A 612 -8.69 -19.83 -8.82
C PHE A 612 -9.80 -18.90 -9.35
N ASN A 613 -10.49 -18.24 -8.43
CA ASN A 613 -11.51 -17.24 -8.72
C ASN A 613 -10.92 -15.83 -8.58
N ASP A 614 -11.18 -14.97 -9.58
CA ASP A 614 -10.89 -13.53 -9.51
C ASP A 614 -9.41 -13.13 -9.35
N ILE A 615 -8.49 -13.80 -10.06
CA ILE A 615 -7.06 -13.42 -10.10
C ILE A 615 -6.81 -12.20 -11.01
N GLU A 616 -7.62 -11.15 -10.93
CA GLU A 616 -7.51 -10.01 -11.84
C GLU A 616 -6.21 -9.22 -11.71
N CYS A 617 -5.49 -9.34 -10.59
CA CYS A 617 -4.31 -8.52 -10.30
C CYS A 617 -2.95 -9.24 -10.40
N ALA A 618 -2.90 -10.58 -10.56
CA ALA A 618 -1.62 -11.33 -10.56
C ALA A 618 -0.93 -11.45 -11.93
N PHE A 619 -1.43 -10.77 -12.95
CA PHE A 619 -1.04 -10.95 -14.36
C PHE A 619 0.37 -10.52 -14.76
N LYS A 620 1.25 -10.27 -13.79
CA LYS A 620 2.65 -10.00 -14.08
C LYS A 620 3.45 -11.26 -14.40
N ASN A 621 2.95 -12.45 -14.04
CA ASN A 621 3.70 -13.67 -14.27
C ASN A 621 3.02 -14.66 -15.23
N ASN A 622 3.58 -14.78 -16.44
CA ASN A 622 3.14 -15.76 -17.44
C ASN A 622 3.61 -17.19 -17.14
N TYR A 623 4.53 -17.40 -16.18
CA TYR A 623 5.18 -18.69 -15.91
C TYR A 623 4.20 -19.76 -15.41
N PHE A 624 3.40 -19.46 -14.37
CA PHE A 624 2.42 -20.41 -13.82
C PHE A 624 1.42 -20.87 -14.89
N PHE A 625 0.90 -19.93 -15.68
CA PHE A 625 -0.07 -20.25 -16.71
C PHE A 625 0.57 -20.96 -17.91
N SER A 626 1.77 -20.57 -18.33
CA SER A 626 2.50 -21.32 -19.36
C SER A 626 2.71 -22.77 -18.92
N TRP A 627 3.03 -23.00 -17.64
CA TRP A 627 3.09 -24.34 -17.07
C TRP A 627 1.72 -25.04 -17.12
N LEU A 628 0.64 -24.36 -16.69
CA LEU A 628 -0.73 -24.86 -16.71
C LEU A 628 -1.14 -25.38 -18.10
N PHE A 629 -0.98 -24.55 -19.13
CA PHE A 629 -1.32 -24.89 -20.51
C PHE A 629 -0.41 -25.98 -21.08
N GLY A 630 0.89 -25.93 -20.77
CA GLY A 630 1.83 -26.99 -21.16
C GLY A 630 1.52 -28.35 -20.53
N HIS A 631 0.82 -28.39 -19.39
CA HIS A 631 0.51 -29.61 -18.65
C HIS A 631 -0.98 -30.03 -18.71
N ALA A 632 -1.83 -29.23 -19.34
CA ALA A 632 -3.22 -29.60 -19.61
C ALA A 632 -3.30 -30.85 -20.51
N THR A 633 -4.26 -31.73 -20.24
CA THR A 633 -4.60 -32.87 -21.11
C THR A 633 -5.45 -32.37 -22.27
N GLU A 634 -5.06 -32.67 -23.51
CA GLU A 634 -5.83 -32.27 -24.68
C GLU A 634 -7.11 -33.14 -24.85
N PRO A 635 -8.19 -32.58 -25.44
CA PRO A 635 -8.33 -31.20 -25.89
C PRO A 635 -8.61 -30.21 -24.76
N LEU A 636 -8.16 -28.97 -24.91
CA LEU A 636 -8.48 -27.89 -23.97
C LEU A 636 -10.01 -27.68 -23.91
N PRO A 637 -10.57 -27.38 -22.73
CA PRO A 637 -12.02 -27.29 -22.53
C PRO A 637 -12.63 -26.23 -23.46
N LYS A 638 -13.65 -26.64 -24.21
CA LYS A 638 -14.53 -25.69 -24.92
C LYS A 638 -15.31 -24.88 -23.89
N ILE A 639 -15.42 -23.57 -24.10
CA ILE A 639 -16.16 -22.70 -23.19
C ILE A 639 -17.65 -22.83 -23.50
N GLU A 640 -18.43 -23.30 -22.53
CA GLU A 640 -19.89 -23.25 -22.62
C GLU A 640 -20.39 -21.82 -22.27
N ARG A 641 -21.33 -21.30 -23.07
CA ARG A 641 -21.83 -19.91 -23.11
C ARG A 641 -22.37 -19.33 -21.79
N TYR A 642 -22.39 -20.10 -20.70
CA TYR A 642 -22.97 -19.70 -19.41
C TYR A 642 -22.13 -20.08 -18.19
N ARG A 643 -20.95 -20.68 -18.37
CA ARG A 643 -20.10 -21.04 -17.23
C ARG A 643 -19.27 -19.84 -16.82
N SER A 644 -19.29 -19.51 -15.53
CA SER A 644 -18.40 -18.52 -14.92
C SER A 644 -16.96 -19.01 -14.78
N THR A 645 -16.73 -20.33 -14.94
CA THR A 645 -15.41 -20.96 -14.79
C THR A 645 -15.12 -21.99 -15.88
N VAL A 646 -13.84 -22.08 -16.25
CA VAL A 646 -13.26 -23.04 -17.21
C VAL A 646 -12.38 -24.01 -16.44
N CYS A 647 -12.57 -25.32 -16.66
CA CYS A 647 -11.89 -26.38 -15.94
C CYS A 647 -10.86 -27.08 -16.82
N PHE A 648 -9.58 -26.99 -16.48
CA PHE A 648 -8.51 -27.81 -17.06
C PHE A 648 -8.34 -29.09 -16.29
N TYR A 649 -8.00 -30.17 -16.97
CA TYR A 649 -7.42 -31.34 -16.34
C TYR A 649 -5.91 -31.33 -16.61
N ILE A 650 -5.12 -31.37 -15.55
CA ILE A 650 -3.67 -31.24 -15.64
C ILE A 650 -3.05 -32.55 -15.18
N ASN A 651 -2.13 -33.08 -15.98
CA ASN A 651 -1.21 -34.10 -15.52
C ASN A 651 0.09 -33.41 -15.09
N PRO A 652 0.31 -33.18 -13.79
CA PRO A 652 1.46 -32.40 -13.33
C PRO A 652 2.80 -33.11 -13.57
N ASN A 653 2.80 -34.42 -13.86
CA ASN A 653 3.98 -35.23 -14.12
C ASN A 653 3.91 -35.93 -15.50
N LYS A 654 3.63 -35.17 -16.58
CA LYS A 654 3.58 -35.68 -17.97
C LYS A 654 4.74 -36.63 -18.37
N GLN A 655 5.89 -36.57 -17.69
CA GLN A 655 7.05 -37.43 -17.94
C GLN A 655 6.91 -38.88 -17.45
N LYS A 656 5.94 -39.20 -16.58
CA LYS A 656 5.76 -40.57 -16.06
C LYS A 656 4.45 -41.15 -16.61
N GLN A 657 4.55 -42.13 -17.52
CA GLN A 657 3.42 -42.78 -18.22
C GLN A 657 2.49 -43.64 -17.32
N GLN A 658 2.60 -43.56 -15.99
CA GLN A 658 1.75 -44.33 -15.08
C GLN A 658 0.47 -43.55 -14.74
N GLN A 659 -0.62 -44.28 -14.49
CA GLN A 659 -1.99 -43.82 -14.20
C GLN A 659 -2.07 -42.82 -13.02
N GLN A 660 -1.67 -41.56 -13.25
CA GLN A 660 -1.76 -40.51 -12.25
C GLN A 660 -3.10 -39.79 -12.32
N GLN A 661 -3.61 -39.38 -11.17
CA GLN A 661 -4.84 -38.60 -11.04
C GLN A 661 -4.63 -37.23 -11.69
N ASN A 662 -5.52 -36.87 -12.62
CA ASN A 662 -5.55 -35.53 -13.19
C ASN A 662 -6.04 -34.53 -12.13
N ILE A 663 -5.41 -33.36 -12.08
CA ILE A 663 -5.84 -32.25 -11.23
C ILE A 663 -6.77 -31.36 -12.04
N GLN A 664 -7.97 -31.14 -11.53
CA GLN A 664 -8.90 -30.21 -12.12
C GLN A 664 -8.57 -28.78 -11.68
N VAL A 665 -8.08 -27.93 -12.58
CA VAL A 665 -7.89 -26.50 -12.30
C VAL A 665 -9.05 -25.69 -12.87
N SER A 666 -9.78 -24.98 -12.02
CA SER A 666 -10.84 -24.08 -12.48
C SER A 666 -10.36 -22.64 -12.43
N ILE A 667 -10.49 -21.90 -13.53
CA ILE A 667 -10.27 -20.45 -13.57
C ILE A 667 -11.53 -19.74 -14.02
N SER A 668 -11.72 -18.46 -13.69
CA SER A 668 -12.87 -17.74 -14.25
C SER A 668 -12.80 -17.70 -15.78
N THR A 669 -13.94 -17.75 -16.45
CA THR A 669 -14.02 -17.66 -17.92
C THR A 669 -13.36 -16.37 -18.40
N LYS A 670 -13.56 -15.29 -17.64
CA LYS A 670 -12.87 -14.02 -17.81
C LYS A 670 -11.35 -14.17 -17.80
N LEU A 671 -10.80 -14.84 -16.78
CA LEU A 671 -9.37 -15.12 -16.65
C LEU A 671 -8.87 -16.00 -17.80
N TYR A 672 -9.63 -17.00 -18.22
CA TYR A 672 -9.24 -17.89 -19.32
C TYR A 672 -9.02 -17.13 -20.63
N TYR A 673 -9.94 -16.24 -20.99
CA TYR A 673 -9.79 -15.40 -22.18
C TYR A 673 -8.51 -14.57 -22.15
N ILE A 674 -8.23 -13.91 -21.01
CA ILE A 674 -7.01 -13.10 -20.85
C ILE A 674 -5.76 -13.96 -21.12
N LEU A 675 -5.75 -15.19 -20.60
CA LEU A 675 -4.62 -16.10 -20.75
C LEU A 675 -4.45 -16.60 -22.18
N LEU A 676 -5.54 -16.97 -22.85
CA LEU A 676 -5.50 -17.38 -24.27
C LEU A 676 -4.92 -16.25 -25.13
N CYS A 677 -5.37 -15.01 -24.90
CA CYS A 677 -4.86 -13.83 -25.59
C CYS A 677 -3.37 -13.60 -25.32
N LYS A 678 -2.94 -13.66 -24.06
CA LYS A 678 -1.53 -13.46 -23.67
C LYS A 678 -0.58 -14.53 -24.18
N LEU A 679 -1.05 -15.77 -24.25
CA LEU A 679 -0.26 -16.91 -24.72
C LEU A 679 -0.33 -17.10 -26.24
N GLY A 680 -1.06 -16.24 -26.97
CA GLY A 680 -1.21 -16.34 -28.41
C GLY A 680 -1.99 -17.56 -28.89
N ARG A 681 -2.83 -18.18 -28.04
CA ARG A 681 -3.63 -19.36 -28.36
C ARG A 681 -4.93 -18.99 -29.08
N THR A 682 -4.77 -18.41 -30.26
CA THR A 682 -5.90 -17.92 -31.07
C THR A 682 -6.70 -19.04 -31.73
N ASP A 683 -6.11 -20.24 -31.86
CA ASP A 683 -6.75 -21.48 -32.29
C ASP A 683 -7.97 -21.83 -31.42
N ILE A 684 -7.88 -21.59 -30.12
CA ILE A 684 -8.98 -21.88 -29.17
C ILE A 684 -9.99 -20.74 -29.17
N LEU A 685 -9.52 -19.50 -29.35
CA LEU A 685 -10.40 -18.33 -29.41
C LEU A 685 -11.36 -18.41 -30.59
N SER A 686 -10.98 -19.08 -31.68
CA SER A 686 -11.86 -19.31 -32.83
C SER A 686 -13.07 -20.21 -32.54
N ASP A 687 -13.03 -21.02 -31.50
CA ASP A 687 -14.13 -21.95 -31.20
C ASP A 687 -15.19 -21.34 -30.28
N LEU A 688 -15.09 -20.03 -29.98
CA LEU A 688 -15.88 -19.38 -28.94
C LEU A 688 -17.12 -18.68 -29.52
N GLU A 689 -18.29 -19.23 -29.20
CA GLU A 689 -19.59 -18.75 -29.69
C GLU A 689 -20.02 -17.38 -29.14
N SER A 690 -19.36 -16.85 -28.10
CA SER A 690 -19.71 -15.56 -27.49
C SER A 690 -18.50 -14.64 -27.31
N PHE A 691 -18.24 -13.84 -28.34
CA PHE A 691 -17.20 -12.80 -28.29
C PHE A 691 -17.56 -11.65 -27.33
N ARG A 692 -18.82 -11.53 -26.90
CA ARG A 692 -19.32 -10.40 -26.09
C ARG A 692 -18.58 -10.27 -24.76
N ASP A 693 -18.21 -11.38 -24.14
CA ASP A 693 -17.47 -11.39 -22.87
C ASP A 693 -16.01 -10.94 -23.03
N VAL A 694 -15.46 -11.03 -24.26
CA VAL A 694 -14.12 -10.55 -24.60
C VAL A 694 -14.06 -9.02 -24.69
N LEU A 695 -15.20 -8.36 -24.90
CA LEU A 695 -15.26 -6.91 -25.08
C LEU A 695 -15.03 -6.11 -23.80
N ASP A 696 -15.18 -6.73 -22.62
CA ASP A 696 -15.02 -6.01 -21.36
C ASP A 696 -13.56 -5.80 -20.94
N PHE A 697 -12.60 -6.38 -21.68
CA PHE A 697 -11.19 -6.33 -21.34
C PHE A 697 -10.51 -4.98 -21.66
N LYS A 698 -9.54 -4.60 -20.81
CA LYS A 698 -8.67 -3.43 -20.97
C LYS A 698 -7.24 -3.89 -21.33
N PHE A 699 -7.03 -4.43 -22.52
CA PHE A 699 -5.68 -4.83 -22.95
C PHE A 699 -5.41 -4.42 -24.39
N GLY A 700 -4.14 -4.12 -24.70
CA GLY A 700 -3.65 -3.96 -26.07
C GLY A 700 -3.77 -5.29 -26.80
N LEU A 701 -4.67 -5.34 -27.78
CA LEU A 701 -4.96 -6.57 -28.52
C LEU A 701 -3.84 -6.83 -29.52
N SER A 702 -3.34 -8.07 -29.59
CA SER A 702 -2.37 -8.44 -30.62
C SER A 702 -3.04 -8.44 -32.01
N ALA A 703 -2.26 -8.20 -33.06
CA ALA A 703 -2.74 -8.23 -34.45
C ALA A 703 -3.52 -9.52 -34.80
N VAL A 704 -3.01 -10.67 -34.34
CA VAL A 704 -3.64 -11.99 -34.56
C VAL A 704 -4.97 -12.08 -33.81
N LEU A 705 -5.05 -11.53 -32.60
CA LEU A 705 -6.29 -11.49 -31.84
C LEU A 705 -7.31 -10.59 -32.52
N LEU A 706 -6.91 -9.42 -33.00
CA LEU A 706 -7.78 -8.49 -33.74
C LEU A 706 -8.38 -9.15 -34.98
N ASP A 707 -7.58 -9.86 -35.77
CA ASP A 707 -8.08 -10.54 -36.97
C ASP A 707 -9.14 -11.59 -36.65
N ASN A 708 -8.85 -12.43 -35.65
CA ASN A 708 -9.79 -13.47 -35.24
C ASN A 708 -11.06 -12.83 -34.69
N SER A 709 -10.94 -11.84 -33.80
CA SER A 709 -12.06 -11.08 -33.26
C SER A 709 -12.98 -10.54 -34.34
N LEU A 710 -12.41 -9.85 -35.34
CA LEU A 710 -13.18 -9.26 -36.43
C LEU A 710 -13.83 -10.31 -37.34
N LYS A 711 -13.19 -11.46 -37.55
CA LYS A 711 -13.78 -12.57 -38.30
C LYS A 711 -15.10 -13.05 -37.68
N TYR A 712 -15.19 -13.09 -36.35
CA TYR A 712 -16.41 -13.47 -35.63
C TYR A 712 -17.44 -12.37 -35.57
N ILE A 713 -17.01 -11.15 -35.25
CA ILE A 713 -17.92 -10.05 -34.92
C ILE A 713 -18.52 -9.39 -36.16
N ARG A 714 -17.87 -9.47 -37.33
CA ARG A 714 -18.28 -8.72 -38.54
C ARG A 714 -19.75 -8.92 -38.96
N ASN A 715 -20.37 -10.03 -38.57
CA ASN A 715 -21.77 -10.33 -38.89
C ASN A 715 -22.77 -9.73 -37.87
N ASP A 716 -22.32 -9.34 -36.67
CA ASP A 716 -23.13 -8.67 -35.65
C ASP A 716 -22.65 -7.22 -35.48
N ILE A 717 -23.32 -6.32 -36.20
CA ILE A 717 -23.00 -4.88 -36.22
C ILE A 717 -23.04 -4.26 -34.81
N SER A 718 -23.91 -4.75 -33.92
CA SER A 718 -24.02 -4.21 -32.56
C SER A 718 -22.79 -4.58 -31.72
N VAL A 719 -22.33 -5.83 -31.82
CA VAL A 719 -21.12 -6.30 -31.14
C VAL A 719 -19.88 -5.63 -31.73
N LEU A 720 -19.84 -5.42 -33.07
CA LEU A 720 -18.76 -4.71 -33.74
C LEU A 720 -18.64 -3.27 -33.24
N PHE A 721 -19.78 -2.58 -33.14
CA PHE A 721 -19.83 -1.22 -32.65
C PHE A 721 -19.29 -1.12 -31.22
N LEU A 722 -19.75 -2.01 -30.32
CA LEU A 722 -19.28 -2.04 -28.93
C LEU A 722 -17.78 -2.35 -28.83
N PHE A 723 -17.26 -3.23 -29.69
CA PHE A 723 -15.83 -3.53 -29.77
C PHE A 723 -15.01 -2.29 -30.15
N LEU A 724 -15.38 -1.63 -31.25
CA LEU A 724 -14.68 -0.43 -31.70
C LEU A 724 -14.79 0.72 -30.69
N GLU A 725 -15.98 0.91 -30.10
CA GLU A 725 -16.21 1.92 -29.05
C GLU A 725 -15.29 1.69 -27.86
N ARG A 726 -15.06 0.43 -27.47
CA ARG A 726 -14.16 0.08 -26.36
C ARG A 726 -12.70 0.37 -26.70
N ILE A 727 -12.23 -0.04 -27.87
CA ILE A 727 -10.86 0.25 -28.34
C ILE A 727 -10.62 1.75 -28.34
N ILE A 728 -11.60 2.52 -28.84
CA ILE A 728 -11.56 3.98 -28.89
C ILE A 728 -11.56 4.60 -27.50
N ARG A 729 -12.45 4.15 -26.60
CA ARG A 729 -12.49 4.66 -25.22
C ARG A 729 -11.20 4.39 -24.46
N ASN A 730 -10.54 3.28 -24.74
CA ASN A 730 -9.26 2.92 -24.14
C ASN A 730 -8.06 3.63 -24.79
N GLY A 731 -8.26 4.37 -25.90
CA GLY A 731 -7.17 5.03 -26.61
C GLY A 731 -6.19 4.07 -27.31
N ASP A 732 -6.61 2.85 -27.65
CA ASP A 732 -5.74 1.84 -28.26
C ASP A 732 -5.56 2.09 -29.77
N LEU A 733 -4.75 3.12 -30.06
CA LEU A 733 -4.40 3.56 -31.42
C LEU A 733 -3.71 2.45 -32.24
N PRO A 734 -2.75 1.66 -31.72
CA PRO A 734 -2.14 0.57 -32.48
C PRO A 734 -3.19 -0.43 -33.02
N SER A 735 -4.16 -0.81 -32.18
CA SER A 735 -5.26 -1.67 -32.62
C SER A 735 -6.08 -1.00 -33.71
N LEU A 736 -6.49 0.27 -33.54
CA LEU A 736 -7.29 0.95 -34.57
C LEU A 736 -6.55 1.12 -35.89
N LYS A 737 -5.26 1.47 -35.87
CA LYS A 737 -4.42 1.56 -37.09
C LYS A 737 -4.37 0.22 -37.81
N TYR A 738 -4.19 -0.87 -37.06
CA TYR A 738 -4.20 -2.22 -37.61
C TYR A 738 -5.53 -2.56 -38.27
N ILE A 739 -6.66 -2.32 -37.58
CA ILE A 739 -8.00 -2.54 -38.11
C ILE A 739 -8.24 -1.67 -39.35
N SER A 740 -7.86 -0.40 -39.32
CA SER A 740 -8.07 0.52 -40.45
C SER A 740 -7.28 0.12 -41.69
N LEU A 741 -6.07 -0.43 -41.52
CA LEU A 741 -5.22 -0.87 -42.62
C LEU A 741 -5.66 -2.20 -43.20
N LYS A 742 -5.88 -3.21 -42.34
CA LYS A 742 -6.16 -4.59 -42.78
C LYS A 742 -7.64 -4.88 -43.02
N HIS A 743 -8.51 -4.18 -42.30
CA HIS A 743 -9.97 -4.32 -42.37
C HIS A 743 -10.63 -2.99 -42.78
N ASN A 744 -10.03 -2.29 -43.74
CA ASN A 744 -10.48 -0.98 -44.24
C ASN A 744 -11.97 -0.95 -44.66
N HIS A 745 -12.52 -2.08 -45.10
CA HIS A 745 -13.93 -2.25 -45.46
C HIS A 745 -14.90 -1.97 -44.29
N LEU A 746 -14.44 -2.08 -43.04
CA LEU A 746 -15.21 -1.68 -41.86
C LEU A 746 -15.37 -0.17 -41.76
N PHE A 747 -14.44 0.60 -42.30
CA PHE A 747 -14.44 2.07 -42.28
C PHE A 747 -14.76 2.69 -43.65
N ALA A 748 -15.03 1.87 -44.67
CA ALA A 748 -15.21 2.35 -46.03
C ALA A 748 -16.46 3.23 -46.16
N LYS A 749 -16.34 4.32 -46.91
CA LYS A 749 -17.48 5.18 -47.25
C LYS A 749 -18.40 4.43 -48.22
N LYS A 750 -19.73 4.51 -48.00
CA LYS A 750 -20.72 4.00 -48.97
C LYS A 750 -20.45 4.62 -50.34
N SER A 751 -20.18 3.79 -51.34
CA SER A 751 -19.92 4.20 -52.73
C SER A 751 -20.72 3.32 -53.69
N LYS A 752 -20.82 3.72 -54.96
CA LYS A 752 -21.43 2.86 -56.01
C LYS A 752 -20.69 1.51 -56.14
N SER A 753 -19.38 1.48 -55.85
CA SER A 753 -18.55 0.28 -55.88
C SER A 753 -18.56 -0.54 -54.58
N ASN A 754 -19.03 0.04 -53.47
CA ASN A 754 -19.20 -0.65 -52.19
C ASN A 754 -20.55 -0.22 -51.55
N PRO A 755 -21.66 -0.85 -51.98
CA PRO A 755 -23.00 -0.40 -51.60
C PRO A 755 -23.32 -0.62 -50.11
N ASN A 756 -22.60 -1.50 -49.42
CA ASN A 756 -22.91 -1.93 -48.05
C ASN A 756 -21.67 -1.85 -47.14
N PRO A 757 -21.23 -0.66 -46.70
CA PRO A 757 -20.24 -0.57 -45.62
C PRO A 757 -20.81 -1.15 -44.34
N ILE A 758 -20.02 -1.95 -43.62
CA ILE A 758 -20.46 -2.66 -42.41
C ILE A 758 -20.78 -1.66 -41.29
N VAL A 759 -20.00 -0.57 -41.17
CA VAL A 759 -20.25 0.51 -40.22
C VAL A 759 -20.88 1.69 -40.96
N SER A 760 -22.08 2.09 -40.54
CA SER A 760 -22.76 3.25 -41.11
C SER A 760 -22.00 4.55 -40.80
N THR A 761 -22.18 5.57 -41.65
CA THR A 761 -21.66 6.92 -41.39
C THR A 761 -22.09 7.44 -40.02
N PHE A 762 -23.31 7.11 -39.58
CA PHE A 762 -23.82 7.46 -38.26
C PHE A 762 -22.98 6.84 -37.14
N PHE A 763 -22.64 5.56 -37.24
CA PHE A 763 -21.80 4.89 -36.25
C PHE A 763 -20.38 5.44 -36.24
N LEU A 764 -19.78 5.71 -37.39
CA LEU A 764 -18.45 6.34 -37.44
C LEU A 764 -18.45 7.71 -36.75
N LYS A 765 -19.46 8.55 -36.99
CA LYS A 765 -19.60 9.83 -36.26
C LYS A 765 -19.69 9.61 -34.76
N LYS A 766 -20.48 8.65 -34.31
CA LYS A 766 -20.62 8.32 -32.88
C LYS A 766 -19.30 7.85 -32.28
N LEU A 767 -18.55 7.01 -32.98
CA LEU A 767 -17.22 6.55 -32.57
C LEU A 767 -16.21 7.72 -32.50
N THR A 768 -16.23 8.65 -33.46
CA THR A 768 -15.40 9.86 -33.43
C THR A 768 -15.79 10.79 -32.28
N PHE A 769 -17.08 10.99 -32.00
CA PHE A 769 -17.49 11.78 -30.83
C PHE A 769 -17.07 11.11 -29.53
N GLN A 770 -17.12 9.78 -29.47
CA GLN A 770 -16.62 9.05 -28.31
C GLN A 770 -15.11 9.24 -28.13
N SER A 771 -14.31 9.21 -29.21
CA SER A 771 -12.86 9.46 -29.12
C SER A 771 -12.55 10.87 -28.64
N ILE A 772 -13.33 11.87 -29.08
CA ILE A 772 -13.17 13.25 -28.61
C ILE A 772 -13.58 13.36 -27.13
N LYS A 773 -14.69 12.74 -26.74
CA LYS A 773 -15.17 12.74 -25.35
C LYS A 773 -14.17 12.10 -24.38
N THR A 774 -13.40 11.12 -24.84
CA THR A 774 -12.35 10.46 -24.05
C THR A 774 -10.96 11.06 -24.25
N ASP A 775 -10.85 12.23 -24.89
CA ASP A 775 -9.60 12.97 -25.13
C ASP A 775 -8.50 12.19 -25.88
N ASN A 776 -8.90 11.28 -26.77
CA ASN A 776 -7.97 10.49 -27.58
C ASN A 776 -7.76 11.17 -28.95
N ALA A 777 -6.87 12.17 -28.99
CA ALA A 777 -6.63 13.00 -30.18
C ALA A 777 -6.19 12.19 -31.41
N ASP A 778 -5.20 11.31 -31.27
CA ASP A 778 -4.69 10.50 -32.39
C ASP A 778 -5.76 9.55 -32.95
N VAL A 779 -6.61 9.01 -32.07
CA VAL A 779 -7.74 8.16 -32.47
C VAL A 779 -8.77 8.98 -33.23
N THR A 780 -9.05 10.20 -32.76
CA THR A 780 -9.96 11.13 -33.43
C THR A 780 -9.46 11.47 -34.83
N GLU A 781 -8.19 11.84 -34.96
CA GLU A 781 -7.55 12.14 -36.24
C GLU A 781 -7.65 10.95 -37.21
N LEU A 782 -7.34 9.74 -36.73
CA LEU A 782 -7.48 8.52 -37.53
C LEU A 782 -8.92 8.33 -38.02
N LEU A 783 -9.92 8.53 -37.16
CA LEU A 783 -11.34 8.34 -37.51
C LEU A 783 -11.85 9.42 -38.48
N LEU A 784 -11.36 10.65 -38.38
CA LEU A 784 -11.72 11.76 -39.29
C LEU A 784 -11.31 11.49 -40.75
N ASN A 785 -10.32 10.62 -40.98
CA ASN A 785 -9.99 10.17 -42.34
C ASN A 785 -11.14 9.37 -43.00
N PHE A 786 -12.06 8.81 -42.20
CA PHE A 786 -13.15 7.96 -42.68
C PHE A 786 -14.52 8.65 -42.62
N VAL A 787 -14.67 9.73 -41.84
CA VAL A 787 -15.96 10.39 -41.64
C VAL A 787 -15.86 11.91 -41.69
N LYS A 788 -16.76 12.52 -42.47
CA LYS A 788 -16.97 13.98 -42.45
C LYS A 788 -17.95 14.32 -41.34
N ILE A 789 -17.51 15.12 -40.37
CA ILE A 789 -18.37 15.70 -39.33
C ILE A 789 -18.73 17.11 -39.75
N THR A 790 -20.03 17.42 -39.82
CA THR A 790 -20.46 18.79 -40.13
C THR A 790 -20.28 19.69 -38.91
N LYS A 791 -20.16 21.00 -39.15
CA LYS A 791 -20.06 22.02 -38.08
C LYS A 791 -21.17 21.89 -37.04
N GLY A 792 -22.42 21.71 -37.48
CA GLY A 792 -23.58 21.57 -36.59
C GLY A 792 -23.56 20.30 -35.74
N GLU A 793 -23.02 19.20 -36.26
CA GLU A 793 -22.89 17.95 -35.50
C GLU A 793 -21.75 18.06 -34.46
N CYS A 794 -20.67 18.78 -34.79
CA CYS A 794 -19.56 19.02 -33.89
C CYS A 794 -19.94 19.95 -32.73
N SER A 795 -20.66 21.03 -33.02
CA SER A 795 -21.09 22.01 -32.01
C SER A 795 -22.10 21.43 -31.02
N PHE A 796 -22.91 20.46 -31.42
CA PHE A 796 -23.87 19.79 -30.55
C PHE A 796 -23.23 18.74 -29.63
N ALA A 797 -22.08 18.19 -30.02
CA ALA A 797 -21.43 17.08 -29.32
C ALA A 797 -20.28 17.50 -28.38
N LEU A 798 -19.71 18.70 -28.53
CA LEU A 798 -18.47 19.10 -27.86
C LEU A 798 -18.60 20.37 -27.01
N PRO A 799 -18.01 20.39 -25.80
CA PRO A 799 -17.76 21.62 -25.05
C PRO A 799 -16.92 22.61 -25.89
N PHE A 800 -17.20 23.91 -25.77
CA PHE A 800 -16.62 24.98 -26.60
C PHE A 800 -15.08 24.96 -26.71
N ALA A 801 -14.38 24.61 -25.62
CA ALA A 801 -12.92 24.52 -25.59
C ALA A 801 -12.33 23.44 -26.54
N TYR A 802 -13.09 22.40 -26.87
CA TYR A 802 -12.67 21.33 -27.78
C TYR A 802 -12.89 21.69 -29.26
N GLN A 803 -13.86 22.56 -29.55
CA GLN A 803 -14.16 23.00 -30.91
C GLN A 803 -12.95 23.72 -31.54
N LEU A 804 -12.15 24.42 -30.72
CA LEU A 804 -10.93 25.12 -31.13
C LEU A 804 -9.79 24.19 -31.56
N ARG A 805 -9.51 23.10 -30.83
CA ARG A 805 -8.45 22.14 -31.23
C ARG A 805 -8.80 21.35 -32.49
N VAL A 806 -10.08 21.01 -32.67
CA VAL A 806 -10.54 20.30 -33.87
C VAL A 806 -10.39 21.19 -35.11
N ALA A 807 -10.60 22.51 -34.98
CA ALA A 807 -10.38 23.48 -36.05
C ALA A 807 -8.90 23.62 -36.47
N GLU A 808 -7.95 23.37 -35.57
CA GLU A 808 -6.51 23.43 -35.85
C GLU A 808 -5.99 22.20 -36.66
N SER A 809 -6.71 21.08 -36.64
CA SER A 809 -6.29 19.80 -37.25
C SER A 809 -6.40 19.69 -38.80
N LYS A 810 -6.54 20.82 -39.50
CA LYS A 810 -6.55 20.96 -40.99
C LYS A 810 -7.62 20.19 -41.80
N ASN A 811 -8.48 19.37 -41.18
CA ASN A 811 -9.43 18.51 -41.90
C ASN A 811 -10.91 18.89 -41.74
N ILE A 812 -11.25 19.97 -41.04
CA ILE A 812 -12.64 20.44 -40.87
C ILE A 812 -12.73 21.94 -41.18
N ASP A 813 -13.40 22.29 -42.29
CA ASP A 813 -13.75 23.67 -42.60
C ASP A 813 -14.82 24.18 -41.60
N PHE A 814 -14.38 24.95 -40.61
CA PHE A 814 -15.29 25.62 -39.66
C PHE A 814 -15.89 26.92 -40.21
N ILE A 815 -15.51 27.35 -41.42
CA ILE A 815 -15.85 28.68 -41.93
C ILE A 815 -17.10 28.62 -42.83
N GLY A 816 -18.15 29.29 -42.35
CA GLY A 816 -19.43 29.54 -43.02
C GLY A 816 -20.24 30.54 -42.18
N PRO A 817 -21.25 31.19 -42.75
CA PRO A 817 -21.27 32.60 -43.19
C PRO A 817 -21.40 33.66 -42.07
N LEU A 818 -21.31 33.27 -40.79
CA LEU A 818 -21.52 34.18 -39.65
C LEU A 818 -20.29 34.99 -39.24
N PHE A 819 -19.11 34.67 -39.76
CA PHE A 819 -17.88 35.43 -39.51
C PHE A 819 -17.18 35.59 -40.86
N SER A 820 -17.17 36.82 -41.39
CA SER A 820 -16.68 37.09 -42.75
C SER A 820 -15.17 37.23 -42.82
N ASP A 821 -14.50 37.60 -41.72
CA ASP A 821 -13.07 37.91 -41.74
C ASP A 821 -12.35 37.49 -40.47
N LEU A 822 -11.26 36.74 -40.64
CA LEU A 822 -10.29 36.40 -39.60
C LEU A 822 -8.95 37.01 -40.01
N LYS A 823 -8.49 38.01 -39.25
CA LYS A 823 -7.21 38.69 -39.53
C LYS A 823 -6.21 38.42 -38.42
N ILE A 824 -5.05 37.88 -38.79
CA ILE A 824 -3.90 37.80 -37.88
C ILE A 824 -3.23 39.17 -37.88
N VAL A 825 -3.37 39.92 -36.80
CA VAL A 825 -2.76 41.24 -36.66
C VAL A 825 -1.43 41.08 -35.93
N LYS A 826 -0.34 41.50 -36.58
CA LYS A 826 0.96 41.62 -35.92
C LYS A 826 0.98 42.89 -35.10
N SER A 827 1.15 42.75 -33.79
CA SER A 827 1.43 43.86 -32.87
C SER A 827 2.70 44.60 -33.30
N GLN A 828 2.64 45.94 -33.41
CA GLN A 828 3.80 46.80 -33.72
C GLN A 828 4.76 47.01 -32.53
N ASN A 829 4.58 46.31 -31.41
CA ASN A 829 5.46 46.44 -30.26
C ASN A 829 6.71 45.55 -30.44
N GLU A 830 7.86 46.15 -30.72
CA GLU A 830 9.11 45.49 -31.14
C GLU A 830 9.66 44.44 -30.16
N ASN A 831 9.13 44.34 -28.94
CA ASN A 831 9.65 43.43 -27.91
C ASN A 831 8.75 42.24 -27.53
N LYS A 832 7.58 42.03 -28.17
CA LYS A 832 6.81 40.77 -28.03
C LYS A 832 6.00 40.44 -29.28
N ILE A 833 6.29 39.30 -29.90
CA ILE A 833 5.41 38.70 -30.91
C ILE A 833 4.19 38.12 -30.20
N LEU A 834 3.10 38.89 -30.18
CA LEU A 834 1.77 38.41 -29.84
C LEU A 834 0.94 38.38 -31.13
N ASN A 835 0.56 37.19 -31.56
CA ASN A 835 -0.46 37.02 -32.60
C ASN A 835 -1.81 37.17 -31.92
N ALA A 836 -2.51 38.28 -32.19
CA ALA A 836 -3.90 38.46 -31.78
C ALA A 836 -4.83 38.03 -32.93
N LEU A 837 -5.92 37.36 -32.57
CA LEU A 837 -6.96 36.93 -33.50
C LEU A 837 -8.11 37.96 -33.39
N GLU A 838 -8.34 38.75 -34.44
CA GLU A 838 -9.49 39.65 -34.50
C GLU A 838 -10.67 38.91 -35.15
N ILE A 839 -11.82 38.88 -34.46
CA ILE A 839 -13.05 38.26 -34.95
C ILE A 839 -14.11 39.35 -35.13
N THR A 840 -14.60 39.47 -36.36
CA THR A 840 -15.71 40.37 -36.74
C THR A 840 -16.98 39.60 -37.05
N ASP A 841 -18.05 39.88 -36.32
CA ASP A 841 -19.41 39.42 -36.62
C ASP A 841 -20.06 40.39 -37.63
N SER A 842 -20.33 39.89 -38.84
CA SER A 842 -20.90 40.68 -39.94
C SER A 842 -22.39 40.99 -39.77
N SER A 843 -23.08 40.32 -38.84
CA SER A 843 -24.51 40.52 -38.60
C SER A 843 -24.82 41.64 -37.61
N ASN A 844 -23.91 41.91 -36.67
CA ASN A 844 -24.16 42.86 -35.57
C ASN A 844 -23.03 43.90 -35.34
N GLY A 845 -21.98 43.91 -36.17
CA GLY A 845 -20.88 44.86 -36.04
C GLY A 845 -20.00 44.66 -34.79
N PHE A 846 -20.09 43.50 -34.14
CA PHE A 846 -19.32 43.20 -32.94
C PHE A 846 -17.87 42.81 -33.32
N LYS A 847 -16.89 43.48 -32.71
CA LYS A 847 -15.45 43.23 -32.86
C LYS A 847 -14.88 42.70 -31.54
N GLN A 848 -14.16 41.58 -31.60
CA GLN A 848 -13.42 41.05 -30.44
C GLN A 848 -11.98 40.70 -30.80
#